data_AF-A0A8T0LVU8-F1
#
_entry.id   AF-A0A8T0LVU8-F1
#
_cell.length_a   1.000
_cell.length_b   1.000
_cell.length_c   1.000
_cell.angle_alpha   90.00
_cell.angle_beta   90.00
_cell.angle_gamma   90.00
#
_symmetry.space_group_name_H-M   'P 1'
#
loop_
_entity.id
_entity.type
_entity.pdbx_description
1 polymer ?
#
loop_
_entity_poly.entity_id
_entity_poly.type
_entity_poly.pdbx_seq_one_letter_code
_entity_poly.pdbx_strand_id
1 'polypeptide(L)'
;MRTLLLPAVWLSLGQLHATTIADVSVPSPPLNVALGVLGPDALAVSWEPPISDGGAPVSAYLVEWDPDPGAREVQVVQTSANTGANEVQTVQTYAGRVREKQRVTTSATPTGEVQTITTSAAPGETLGGVFTLELDTRATGGSVQRSGVIGFNARTSGDRSGLLEILNAMQNIGPSGVQSVQKSTADAQGGITWTILFSTAMGNVPQLTLSSNFLTGSGANVVVNTPTQGNTISGGTFTLGFKGATTKDLTPDISDVGMQQALEALNTIESVDVKRVGPDAQNGYYWDITFTGRTNWGDLPYISVPKKALIGVGANVAVTEQSAGNQLKGSFKLLYDAGTGATPPSTGNLPWNCDTATMKSQLEGLSGVGTVDVARTEMPDTQGGYTWTVSFLTAKGSLNIMTSNIASLSETRTDNATPSMGVRITRTRPGTKQEMQDIKVTTTTTVKQTTTFQLQVTFAGQTTQTKPIPANPLNNGVCMSTEAEIQTISVATVDTTATGGDFIVSKQTAIRLVYESNTKSGAISMTNPIYVDHTCTWHVTFDGNAGNLPLMTVSTDGGNTFGSTGTVSGDTIAVVAVADGTSVVLGGVFALEFKGQRTGYMPFDASTAVVKSQLEILSANNLGDLPALRPDGLTLSGTAPKIDVTEATKGVAPPYNSKDRTNASTV
;
A
#
# COMPACT_ATOMS: atom_id res chain seq x y z
N MET A 1 -8.20 -79.99 26.31
CA MET A 1 -8.63 -81.41 26.29
C MET A 1 -9.80 -81.54 27.26
N ARG A 2 -10.95 -82.06 26.81
CA ARG A 2 -12.24 -82.22 27.55
C ARG A 2 -12.98 -80.94 28.00
N THR A 3 -14.28 -81.12 28.18
CA THR A 3 -15.40 -80.14 28.15
C THR A 3 -16.32 -80.35 29.38
N LEU A 4 -17.40 -79.57 29.49
CA LEU A 4 -18.58 -79.68 30.38
C LEU A 4 -18.44 -78.98 31.77
N LEU A 5 -19.41 -78.21 32.30
CA LEU A 5 -20.84 -77.99 31.95
C LEU A 5 -21.31 -76.50 32.03
N LEU A 6 -22.41 -76.22 31.30
CA LEU A 6 -23.39 -75.11 31.45
C LEU A 6 -24.71 -75.71 32.01
N PRO A 7 -25.78 -74.94 32.41
CA PRO A 7 -26.08 -73.50 32.24
C PRO A 7 -26.33 -72.79 33.62
N ALA A 8 -27.11 -71.70 33.87
CA ALA A 8 -28.10 -70.95 33.08
C ALA A 8 -28.41 -69.51 33.57
N VAL A 9 -28.76 -68.63 32.61
CA VAL A 9 -29.82 -67.58 32.59
C VAL A 9 -29.94 -66.51 33.73
N TRP A 10 -29.26 -65.38 33.50
CA TRP A 10 -29.75 -63.98 33.33
C TRP A 10 -30.95 -63.35 34.11
N LEU A 11 -30.70 -62.11 34.59
CA LEU A 11 -31.59 -60.91 34.71
C LEU A 11 -32.76 -60.93 35.75
N SER A 12 -33.08 -59.85 36.48
CA SER A 12 -32.53 -58.47 36.50
C SER A 12 -32.89 -57.66 37.77
N LEU A 13 -32.09 -56.62 38.04
CA LEU A 13 -32.45 -55.30 38.60
C LEU A 13 -33.02 -55.18 40.04
N GLY A 14 -32.21 -54.52 40.87
CA GLY A 14 -32.62 -53.80 42.09
C GLY A 14 -31.44 -52.98 42.61
N GLN A 15 -31.53 -51.64 42.56
CA GLN A 15 -30.43 -50.75 42.99
C GLN A 15 -30.24 -50.79 44.52
N LEU A 16 -28.98 -50.83 44.95
CA LEU A 16 -28.56 -50.45 46.30
C LEU A 16 -27.69 -49.19 46.20
N HIS A 17 -27.94 -48.20 47.05
CA HIS A 17 -27.15 -46.98 47.15
C HIS A 17 -25.78 -47.30 47.76
N ALA A 18 -24.70 -46.86 47.10
CA ALA A 18 -23.35 -46.86 47.64
C ALA A 18 -22.87 -45.43 47.80
N THR A 19 -22.48 -45.04 49.02
CA THR A 19 -21.96 -43.70 49.31
C THR A 19 -20.54 -43.57 48.77
N THR A 20 -20.34 -42.74 47.75
CA THR A 20 -19.02 -42.46 47.18
C THR A 20 -18.23 -41.51 48.08
N ILE A 21 -17.02 -41.92 48.49
CA ILE A 21 -16.02 -41.00 49.04
C ILE A 21 -15.49 -40.15 47.88
N ALA A 22 -15.51 -38.83 48.03
CA ALA A 22 -15.01 -37.92 46.99
C ALA A 22 -13.47 -37.94 46.97
N ASP A 23 -12.91 -37.95 45.76
CA ASP A 23 -11.46 -37.93 45.52
C ASP A 23 -10.94 -36.49 45.64
N VAL A 24 -9.80 -36.30 46.32
CA VAL A 24 -9.23 -34.96 46.59
C VAL A 24 -8.15 -34.65 45.55
N SER A 25 -8.26 -33.48 44.93
CA SER A 25 -7.36 -32.99 43.87
C SER A 25 -6.55 -31.77 44.33
N VAL A 26 -5.63 -31.31 43.48
CA VAL A 26 -4.76 -30.16 43.80
C VAL A 26 -5.57 -28.85 43.73
N PRO A 27 -5.43 -27.92 44.70
CA PRO A 27 -6.04 -26.59 44.61
C PRO A 27 -5.61 -25.82 43.35
N SER A 28 -6.51 -24.99 42.83
CA SER A 28 -6.18 -24.03 41.77
C SER A 28 -5.25 -22.90 42.28
N PRO A 29 -4.64 -22.08 41.40
CA PRO A 29 -3.77 -20.97 41.83
C PRO A 29 -4.50 -19.89 42.64
N PRO A 30 -3.81 -19.18 43.56
CA PRO A 30 -4.35 -18.01 44.26
C PRO A 30 -4.73 -16.89 43.30
N LEU A 31 -5.74 -16.10 43.67
CA LEU A 31 -6.21 -14.97 42.86
C LEU A 31 -5.58 -13.64 43.30
N ASN A 32 -5.63 -12.64 42.41
CA ASN A 32 -5.33 -11.23 42.72
C ASN A 32 -4.04 -10.99 43.53
N VAL A 33 -2.97 -11.71 43.18
CA VAL A 33 -1.65 -11.52 43.81
C VAL A 33 -1.15 -10.10 43.50
N ALA A 34 -1.00 -9.29 44.55
CA ALA A 34 -0.61 -7.90 44.48
C ALA A 34 0.54 -7.60 45.45
N LEU A 35 1.43 -6.68 45.04
CA LEU A 35 2.61 -6.27 45.79
C LEU A 35 2.51 -4.77 46.11
N GLY A 36 2.63 -4.41 47.39
CA GLY A 36 2.71 -3.03 47.88
C GLY A 36 4.07 -2.75 48.52
N VAL A 37 4.58 -1.53 48.36
CA VAL A 37 5.80 -1.09 49.05
C VAL A 37 5.43 -0.50 50.41
N LEU A 38 5.94 -1.09 51.50
CA LEU A 38 5.74 -0.57 52.87
C LEU A 38 6.92 0.31 53.33
N GLY A 39 8.12 0.06 52.79
CA GLY A 39 9.34 0.77 53.16
C GLY A 39 10.52 0.40 52.26
N PRO A 40 11.73 0.94 52.52
CA PRO A 40 12.93 0.65 51.73
C PRO A 40 13.42 -0.81 51.85
N ASP A 41 12.98 -1.52 52.89
CA ASP A 41 13.34 -2.88 53.27
C ASP A 41 12.12 -3.80 53.48
N ALA A 42 10.91 -3.33 53.18
CA ALA A 42 9.66 -4.03 53.47
C ALA A 42 8.64 -3.94 52.31
N LEU A 43 8.12 -5.11 51.92
CA LEU A 43 7.05 -5.28 50.93
C LEU A 43 5.85 -5.97 51.57
N ALA A 44 4.64 -5.53 51.24
CA ALA A 44 3.40 -6.26 51.50
C ALA A 44 3.05 -7.11 50.29
N VAL A 45 2.87 -8.42 50.48
CA VAL A 45 2.26 -9.30 49.48
C VAL A 45 0.84 -9.62 49.94
N SER A 46 -0.14 -9.48 49.05
CA SER A 46 -1.55 -9.83 49.31
C SER A 46 -2.10 -10.66 48.16
N TRP A 47 -3.02 -11.57 48.45
CA TRP A 47 -3.68 -12.42 47.47
C TRP A 47 -5.06 -12.86 48.00
N GLU A 48 -5.89 -13.36 47.11
CA GLU A 48 -7.18 -13.96 47.40
C GLU A 48 -7.12 -15.50 47.32
N PRO A 49 -8.00 -16.23 48.02
CA PRO A 49 -8.07 -17.69 47.93
C PRO A 49 -8.34 -18.20 46.50
N PRO A 50 -7.94 -19.43 46.18
CA PRO A 50 -8.16 -20.03 44.87
C PRO A 50 -9.64 -20.36 44.62
N ILE A 51 -10.03 -20.41 43.34
CA ILE A 51 -11.43 -20.68 42.90
C ILE A 51 -11.90 -22.08 43.33
N SER A 52 -10.98 -23.05 43.34
CA SER A 52 -11.18 -24.41 43.81
C SER A 52 -10.05 -24.78 44.78
N ASP A 53 -10.43 -25.37 45.91
CA ASP A 53 -9.54 -25.99 46.90
C ASP A 53 -9.26 -27.48 46.60
N GLY A 54 -9.79 -28.00 45.48
CA GLY A 54 -9.61 -29.40 45.09
C GLY A 54 -10.41 -30.42 45.90
N GLY A 55 -11.26 -29.97 46.83
CA GLY A 55 -12.07 -30.83 47.71
C GLY A 55 -11.55 -30.94 49.15
N ALA A 56 -10.51 -30.19 49.51
CA ALA A 56 -10.01 -30.07 50.88
C ALA A 56 -9.51 -28.64 51.18
N PRO A 57 -9.81 -28.04 52.35
CA PRO A 57 -9.43 -26.65 52.64
C PRO A 57 -7.93 -26.38 52.50
N VAL A 58 -7.57 -25.29 51.81
CA VAL A 58 -6.18 -24.83 51.65
C VAL A 58 -5.57 -24.50 53.01
N SER A 59 -4.52 -25.22 53.38
CA SER A 59 -3.89 -25.13 54.71
C SER A 59 -2.77 -24.10 54.81
N ALA A 60 -2.11 -23.76 53.70
CA ALA A 60 -1.03 -22.78 53.64
C ALA A 60 -0.81 -22.29 52.19
N TYR A 61 -0.11 -21.17 52.04
CA TYR A 61 0.43 -20.69 50.77
C TYR A 61 1.96 -20.63 50.86
N LEU A 62 2.65 -21.10 49.82
CA LEU A 62 4.08 -20.87 49.65
C LEU A 62 4.26 -19.55 48.90
N VAL A 63 4.93 -18.58 49.53
CA VAL A 63 5.34 -17.33 48.88
C VAL A 63 6.80 -17.46 48.48
N GLU A 64 7.07 -17.54 47.18
CA GLU A 64 8.41 -17.52 46.62
C GLU A 64 8.73 -16.10 46.10
N TRP A 65 9.98 -15.66 46.23
CA TRP A 65 10.48 -14.42 45.65
C TRP A 65 11.88 -14.62 45.10
N ASP A 66 12.17 -13.98 43.96
CA ASP A 66 13.47 -14.07 43.30
C ASP A 66 14.30 -12.80 43.59
N PRO A 67 15.51 -12.91 44.16
CA PRO A 67 16.39 -11.76 44.37
C PRO A 67 17.18 -11.34 43.12
N ASP A 68 17.13 -12.09 42.01
CA ASP A 68 17.77 -11.70 40.75
C ASP A 68 16.94 -10.58 40.06
N PRO A 69 17.48 -9.36 39.87
CA PRO A 69 16.76 -8.27 39.21
C PRO A 69 16.63 -8.45 37.68
N GLY A 70 17.25 -9.47 37.09
CA GLY A 70 17.37 -9.64 35.64
C GLY A 70 18.30 -8.61 35.00
N ALA A 71 18.31 -8.59 33.66
CA ALA A 71 19.02 -7.57 32.88
C ALA A 71 18.04 -6.48 32.43
N ARG A 72 18.39 -5.21 32.66
CA ARG A 72 17.60 -4.08 32.15
C ARG A 72 17.86 -3.89 30.66
N GLU A 73 16.79 -3.74 29.89
CA GLU A 73 16.84 -3.25 28.52
C GLU A 73 17.53 -1.87 28.47
N VAL A 74 18.47 -1.70 27.53
CA VAL A 74 19.09 -0.41 27.23
C VAL A 74 18.97 -0.16 25.74
N GLN A 75 18.21 0.87 25.36
CA GLN A 75 18.12 1.37 23.99
C GLN A 75 18.75 2.75 23.90
N VAL A 76 19.67 2.93 22.94
CA VAL A 76 20.35 4.20 22.66
C VAL A 76 19.61 4.90 21.54
N VAL A 77 19.20 6.15 21.77
CA VAL A 77 18.59 7.03 20.78
C VAL A 77 19.62 8.05 20.33
N GLN A 78 19.97 8.05 19.05
CA GLN A 78 20.93 9.00 18.47
C GLN A 78 20.31 9.75 17.29
N THR A 79 20.28 11.08 17.38
CA THR A 79 19.87 11.94 16.27
C THR A 79 21.11 12.43 15.50
N SER A 80 21.08 12.42 14.16
CA SER A 80 22.20 12.90 13.33
C SER A 80 21.74 13.57 12.04
N ALA A 81 22.57 14.47 11.51
CA ALA A 81 22.46 14.99 10.15
C ALA A 81 23.48 14.29 9.24
N ASN A 82 23.15 14.07 7.96
CA ASN A 82 24.09 13.48 7.02
C ASN A 82 25.18 14.49 6.62
N THR A 83 26.44 14.16 6.90
CA THR A 83 27.62 14.93 6.46
C THR A 83 28.42 14.23 5.36
N GLY A 84 28.06 12.99 5.02
CA GLY A 84 28.70 12.19 3.98
C GLY A 84 28.14 12.44 2.57
N ALA A 85 29.01 12.32 1.57
CA ALA A 85 28.84 12.81 0.20
C ALA A 85 27.77 12.13 -0.69
N ASN A 86 26.83 11.35 -0.13
CA ASN A 86 25.99 10.44 -0.93
C ASN A 86 24.54 10.94 -1.08
N GLU A 87 24.18 11.47 -2.26
CA GLU A 87 22.77 11.67 -2.65
C GLU A 87 22.03 10.33 -2.82
N VAL A 88 20.73 10.29 -2.50
CA VAL A 88 19.82 9.19 -2.87
C VAL A 88 18.61 9.76 -3.62
N GLN A 89 18.34 9.19 -4.79
CA GLN A 89 17.12 9.42 -5.56
C GLN A 89 16.38 8.09 -5.75
N THR A 90 15.05 8.11 -5.63
CA THR A 90 14.21 6.97 -6.00
C THR A 90 13.60 7.21 -7.38
N VAL A 91 13.60 6.16 -8.19
CA VAL A 91 12.92 6.10 -9.50
C VAL A 91 11.77 5.10 -9.35
N GLN A 92 10.55 5.48 -9.68
CA GLN A 92 9.37 4.62 -9.61
C GLN A 92 8.67 4.58 -10.97
N THR A 93 8.52 3.40 -11.56
CA THR A 93 7.54 3.17 -12.62
C THR A 93 6.16 2.95 -12.00
N TYR A 94 5.11 3.56 -12.54
CA TYR A 94 3.74 3.43 -12.03
C TYR A 94 2.71 3.50 -13.16
N ALA A 95 1.50 2.98 -12.92
CA ALA A 95 0.30 3.30 -13.68
C ALA A 95 -0.92 3.42 -12.76
N GLY A 96 -1.94 4.16 -13.18
CA GLY A 96 -3.22 4.23 -12.47
C GLY A 96 -4.00 2.93 -12.65
N ARG A 97 -4.50 2.33 -11.56
CA ARG A 97 -5.23 1.05 -11.64
C ARG A 97 -6.55 1.19 -12.42
N VAL A 98 -6.66 0.45 -13.52
CA VAL A 98 -7.94 0.11 -14.15
C VAL A 98 -8.11 -1.41 -14.13
N ARG A 99 -9.31 -1.86 -13.74
CA ARG A 99 -9.66 -3.27 -13.64
C ARG A 99 -10.23 -3.75 -14.98
N GLU A 100 -9.85 -4.96 -15.35
CA GLU A 100 -10.52 -5.72 -16.40
C GLU A 100 -12.00 -5.87 -16.06
N LYS A 101 -12.86 -5.53 -17.03
CA LYS A 101 -14.31 -5.69 -16.91
C LYS A 101 -14.90 -6.25 -18.20
N GLN A 102 -15.54 -7.40 -18.09
CA GLN A 102 -16.23 -8.07 -19.20
C GLN A 102 -17.73 -8.21 -18.88
N ARG A 103 -18.55 -8.24 -19.92
CA ARG A 103 -20.01 -8.42 -19.82
C ARG A 103 -20.42 -9.71 -20.51
N VAL A 104 -21.05 -10.60 -19.76
CA VAL A 104 -21.81 -11.73 -20.29
C VAL A 104 -23.25 -11.27 -20.51
N THR A 105 -23.86 -11.57 -21.64
CA THR A 105 -25.26 -11.23 -21.96
C THR A 105 -26.01 -12.45 -22.48
N THR A 106 -27.13 -12.82 -21.86
CA THR A 106 -28.13 -13.72 -22.45
C THR A 106 -29.16 -12.91 -23.24
N SER A 107 -29.57 -13.40 -24.40
CA SER A 107 -30.52 -12.72 -25.31
C SER A 107 -31.29 -13.74 -26.13
N ALA A 108 -32.48 -13.37 -26.64
CA ALA A 108 -33.23 -14.12 -27.64
C ALA A 108 -33.79 -13.17 -28.71
N THR A 109 -34.17 -13.69 -29.88
CA THR A 109 -34.70 -12.85 -30.98
C THR A 109 -36.05 -12.23 -30.58
N PRO A 110 -36.17 -10.88 -30.52
CA PRO A 110 -37.45 -10.25 -30.17
C PRO A 110 -38.50 -10.57 -31.24
N THR A 111 -39.57 -11.26 -30.84
CA THR A 111 -40.69 -11.64 -31.71
C THR A 111 -41.99 -11.12 -31.10
N GLY A 112 -42.76 -10.34 -31.86
CA GLY A 112 -44.03 -9.79 -31.41
C GLY A 112 -45.11 -10.86 -31.38
N GLU A 113 -45.86 -10.93 -30.29
CA GLU A 113 -46.95 -11.89 -30.16
C GLU A 113 -48.14 -11.53 -31.04
N VAL A 114 -48.82 -12.54 -31.59
CA VAL A 114 -50.10 -12.39 -32.28
C VAL A 114 -51.20 -13.12 -31.52
N GLN A 115 -52.23 -12.37 -31.12
CA GLN A 115 -53.50 -12.93 -30.63
C GLN A 115 -54.63 -12.61 -31.62
N THR A 116 -55.62 -13.49 -31.73
CA THR A 116 -56.85 -13.26 -32.48
C THR A 116 -58.07 -13.28 -31.58
N ILE A 117 -59.02 -12.39 -31.84
CA ILE A 117 -60.35 -12.37 -31.22
C ILE A 117 -61.35 -12.62 -32.33
N THR A 118 -62.18 -13.65 -32.20
CA THR A 118 -63.25 -13.98 -33.15
C THR A 118 -64.61 -13.88 -32.47
N THR A 119 -65.52 -13.13 -33.08
CA THR A 119 -66.94 -13.08 -32.72
C THR A 119 -67.77 -13.90 -33.69
N SER A 120 -68.82 -14.54 -33.20
CA SER A 120 -69.74 -15.34 -34.03
C SER A 120 -71.16 -15.37 -33.41
N ALA A 121 -72.14 -15.80 -34.20
CA ALA A 121 -73.49 -16.17 -33.78
C ALA A 121 -73.97 -17.42 -34.54
N ALA A 122 -75.10 -18.01 -34.16
CA ALA A 122 -75.63 -19.20 -34.84
C ALA A 122 -76.10 -18.88 -36.28
N PRO A 123 -76.09 -19.87 -37.21
CA PRO A 123 -76.56 -19.67 -38.58
C PRO A 123 -78.00 -19.15 -38.64
N GLY A 124 -78.21 -18.05 -39.37
CA GLY A 124 -79.51 -17.38 -39.51
C GLY A 124 -79.77 -16.26 -38.49
N GLU A 125 -78.93 -16.11 -37.46
CA GLU A 125 -78.99 -15.01 -36.50
C GLU A 125 -78.27 -13.75 -37.02
N THR A 126 -78.54 -12.61 -36.39
CA THR A 126 -77.80 -11.36 -36.59
C THR A 126 -77.01 -11.03 -35.33
N LEU A 127 -75.68 -11.02 -35.42
CA LEU A 127 -74.81 -10.62 -34.33
C LEU A 127 -74.97 -9.13 -34.04
N GLY A 128 -75.04 -8.80 -32.74
CA GLY A 128 -75.09 -7.42 -32.26
C GLY A 128 -74.44 -7.29 -30.88
N GLY A 129 -74.58 -6.12 -30.25
CA GLY A 129 -74.16 -5.89 -28.87
C GLY A 129 -72.68 -5.60 -28.66
N VAL A 130 -72.18 -5.85 -27.44
CA VAL A 130 -70.84 -5.46 -26.99
C VAL A 130 -70.21 -6.50 -26.05
N PHE A 131 -68.90 -6.43 -25.84
CA PHE A 131 -68.15 -7.26 -24.89
C PHE A 131 -66.98 -6.47 -24.28
N THR A 132 -66.36 -7.01 -23.23
CA THR A 132 -65.10 -6.50 -22.68
C THR A 132 -64.11 -7.64 -22.47
N LEU A 133 -62.84 -7.38 -22.76
CA LEU A 133 -61.76 -8.32 -22.50
C LEU A 133 -61.03 -8.00 -21.19
N GLU A 134 -60.23 -8.94 -20.73
CA GLU A 134 -59.36 -8.80 -19.57
C GLU A 134 -57.99 -9.42 -19.85
N LEU A 135 -56.95 -8.72 -19.42
CA LEU A 135 -55.57 -9.17 -19.44
C LEU A 135 -55.08 -9.29 -17.99
N ASP A 136 -54.63 -10.48 -17.60
CA ASP A 136 -54.01 -10.73 -16.29
C ASP A 136 -52.50 -10.93 -16.44
N THR A 137 -51.71 -9.91 -16.06
CA THR A 137 -50.24 -9.98 -16.04
C THR A 137 -49.67 -10.18 -14.64
N ARG A 138 -50.47 -10.61 -13.65
CA ARG A 138 -49.96 -10.84 -12.28
C ARG A 138 -48.80 -11.84 -12.22
N ALA A 139 -48.82 -12.86 -13.09
CA ALA A 139 -47.75 -13.86 -13.18
C ALA A 139 -46.39 -13.27 -13.61
N THR A 140 -46.37 -12.11 -14.27
CA THR A 140 -45.17 -11.37 -14.68
C THR A 140 -44.97 -10.08 -13.88
N GLY A 141 -45.60 -9.96 -12.70
CA GLY A 141 -45.46 -8.81 -11.80
C GLY A 141 -46.35 -7.61 -12.15
N GLY A 142 -47.25 -7.74 -13.12
CA GLY A 142 -48.20 -6.71 -13.53
C GLY A 142 -49.52 -6.74 -12.75
N SER A 143 -50.63 -6.50 -13.44
CA SER A 143 -51.97 -6.40 -12.85
C SER A 143 -53.04 -7.01 -13.74
N VAL A 144 -54.24 -7.21 -13.18
CA VAL A 144 -55.45 -7.49 -13.97
C VAL A 144 -56.01 -6.17 -14.47
N GLN A 145 -56.26 -6.06 -15.77
CA GLN A 145 -56.89 -4.90 -16.39
C GLN A 145 -58.03 -5.34 -17.30
N ARG A 146 -59.16 -4.63 -17.22
CA ARG A 146 -60.31 -4.81 -18.10
C ARG A 146 -60.28 -3.75 -19.20
N SER A 147 -60.64 -4.14 -20.41
CA SER A 147 -60.72 -3.24 -21.56
C SER A 147 -61.87 -2.24 -21.43
N GLY A 148 -61.82 -1.17 -22.21
CA GLY A 148 -63.03 -0.43 -22.59
C GLY A 148 -64.05 -1.34 -23.29
N VAL A 149 -65.27 -0.84 -23.48
CA VAL A 149 -66.34 -1.58 -24.16
C VAL A 149 -66.00 -1.74 -25.64
N ILE A 150 -65.90 -3.00 -26.11
CA ILE A 150 -65.64 -3.36 -27.50
C ILE A 150 -66.98 -3.76 -28.12
N GLY A 151 -67.36 -3.14 -29.23
CA GLY A 151 -68.50 -3.63 -30.00
C GLY A 151 -68.14 -4.89 -30.77
N PHE A 152 -69.04 -5.87 -30.82
CA PHE A 152 -69.76 -5.94 -32.09
C PHE A 152 -68.90 -6.00 -33.36
N ASN A 153 -68.90 -4.84 -34.01
CA ASN A 153 -68.27 -4.57 -35.28
C ASN A 153 -67.13 -3.52 -35.12
N ALA A 154 -66.48 -3.45 -33.95
CA ALA A 154 -65.44 -2.47 -33.63
C ALA A 154 -64.42 -2.26 -34.76
N ARG A 155 -63.97 -1.01 -34.92
CA ARG A 155 -62.95 -0.61 -35.89
C ARG A 155 -61.58 -1.14 -35.44
N THR A 156 -60.64 -1.23 -36.36
CA THR A 156 -59.24 -1.55 -36.02
C THR A 156 -58.61 -0.43 -35.21
N SER A 157 -58.76 0.82 -35.68
CA SER A 157 -58.22 2.03 -35.07
C SER A 157 -58.96 3.29 -35.57
N GLY A 158 -58.58 4.46 -35.03
CA GLY A 158 -58.93 5.79 -35.53
C GLY A 158 -59.66 6.69 -34.54
N ASP A 159 -60.29 6.12 -33.52
CA ASP A 159 -60.98 6.81 -32.43
C ASP A 159 -61.02 5.92 -31.17
N ARG A 160 -61.59 6.40 -30.06
CA ARG A 160 -61.66 5.64 -28.80
C ARG A 160 -62.59 4.40 -28.84
N SER A 161 -63.26 4.13 -29.96
CA SER A 161 -64.02 2.91 -30.23
C SER A 161 -63.28 1.93 -31.16
N GLY A 162 -62.06 2.27 -31.57
CA GLY A 162 -61.12 1.34 -32.22
C GLY A 162 -60.51 0.36 -31.22
N LEU A 163 -60.33 -0.89 -31.64
CA LEU A 163 -59.81 -1.95 -30.77
C LEU A 163 -58.36 -1.68 -30.34
N LEU A 164 -57.55 -1.06 -31.20
CA LEU A 164 -56.17 -0.68 -30.87
C LEU A 164 -56.13 0.32 -29.70
N GLU A 165 -56.94 1.37 -29.75
CA GLU A 165 -57.03 2.40 -28.71
C GLU A 165 -57.64 1.85 -27.42
N ILE A 166 -58.64 0.97 -27.52
CA ILE A 166 -59.27 0.30 -26.36
C ILE A 166 -58.25 -0.58 -25.61
N LEU A 167 -57.41 -1.33 -26.32
CA LEU A 167 -56.41 -2.20 -25.70
C LEU A 167 -55.21 -1.41 -25.16
N ASN A 168 -54.68 -0.45 -25.93
CA ASN A 168 -53.58 0.42 -25.50
C ASN A 168 -53.96 1.36 -24.33
N ALA A 169 -55.24 1.51 -24.02
CA ALA A 169 -55.71 2.20 -22.81
C ALA A 169 -55.62 1.35 -21.53
N MET A 170 -55.45 0.03 -21.62
CA MET A 170 -55.26 -0.84 -20.44
C MET A 170 -53.87 -0.63 -19.85
N GLN A 171 -53.77 -0.41 -18.53
CA GLN A 171 -52.50 0.01 -17.91
C GLN A 171 -51.37 -1.02 -18.02
N ASN A 172 -51.69 -2.30 -18.20
CA ASN A 172 -50.73 -3.40 -18.35
C ASN A 172 -50.35 -3.69 -19.82
N ILE A 173 -50.97 -3.00 -20.79
CA ILE A 173 -50.54 -2.95 -22.20
C ILE A 173 -49.81 -1.63 -22.45
N GLY A 174 -50.38 -0.52 -22.01
CA GLY A 174 -49.86 0.83 -22.22
C GLY A 174 -49.99 1.32 -23.68
N PRO A 175 -49.64 2.59 -23.94
CA PRO A 175 -49.94 3.26 -25.21
C PRO A 175 -49.22 2.67 -26.44
N SER A 176 -48.22 1.82 -26.24
CA SER A 176 -47.40 1.21 -27.29
C SER A 176 -47.34 -0.33 -27.20
N GLY A 177 -48.26 -0.96 -26.45
CA GLY A 177 -48.26 -2.40 -26.24
C GLY A 177 -48.84 -3.18 -27.42
N VAL A 178 -49.93 -2.70 -28.02
CA VAL A 178 -50.46 -3.16 -29.31
C VAL A 178 -49.90 -2.28 -30.42
N GLN A 179 -49.18 -2.90 -31.35
CA GLN A 179 -48.55 -2.23 -32.50
C GLN A 179 -49.51 -2.10 -33.69
N SER A 180 -50.37 -3.10 -33.91
CA SER A 180 -51.39 -3.03 -34.97
C SER A 180 -52.56 -3.96 -34.69
N VAL A 181 -53.71 -3.62 -35.26
CA VAL A 181 -54.90 -4.47 -35.32
C VAL A 181 -55.36 -4.57 -36.77
N GLN A 182 -55.50 -5.79 -37.27
CA GLN A 182 -56.16 -6.10 -38.53
C GLN A 182 -57.55 -6.70 -38.26
N LYS A 183 -58.43 -6.67 -39.26
CA LYS A 183 -59.83 -7.10 -39.13
C LYS A 183 -60.29 -7.81 -40.41
N SER A 184 -60.96 -8.95 -40.25
CA SER A 184 -61.58 -9.69 -41.37
C SER A 184 -62.77 -8.94 -41.96
N THR A 185 -63.20 -9.35 -43.15
CA THR A 185 -64.60 -9.13 -43.56
C THR A 185 -65.55 -9.77 -42.54
N ALA A 186 -66.72 -9.18 -42.35
CA ALA A 186 -67.77 -9.83 -41.57
C ALA A 186 -68.30 -11.07 -42.29
N ASP A 187 -68.64 -12.12 -41.55
CA ASP A 187 -69.37 -13.27 -42.07
C ASP A 187 -70.87 -12.96 -42.29
N ALA A 188 -71.64 -13.96 -42.72
CA ALA A 188 -73.07 -13.83 -42.99
C ALA A 188 -73.95 -13.54 -41.76
N GLN A 189 -73.42 -13.72 -40.55
CA GLN A 189 -74.06 -13.41 -39.27
C GLN A 189 -73.58 -12.06 -38.70
N GLY A 190 -72.53 -11.46 -39.28
CA GLY A 190 -71.88 -10.25 -38.78
C GLY A 190 -70.63 -10.51 -37.93
N GLY A 191 -70.23 -11.78 -37.77
CA GLY A 191 -69.05 -12.20 -37.01
C GLY A 191 -67.74 -11.75 -37.66
N ILE A 192 -66.78 -11.37 -36.82
CA ILE A 192 -65.52 -10.73 -37.21
C ILE A 192 -64.36 -11.38 -36.45
N THR A 193 -63.23 -11.59 -37.15
CA THR A 193 -61.94 -11.85 -36.52
C THR A 193 -61.07 -10.59 -36.55
N TRP A 194 -60.58 -10.15 -35.39
CA TRP A 194 -59.48 -9.19 -35.27
C TRP A 194 -58.17 -9.94 -35.01
N THR A 195 -57.10 -9.50 -35.66
CA THR A 195 -55.73 -10.01 -35.45
C THR A 195 -54.90 -8.89 -34.84
N ILE A 196 -54.42 -9.10 -33.61
CA ILE A 196 -53.66 -8.13 -32.82
C ILE A 196 -52.20 -8.51 -32.86
N LEU A 197 -51.32 -7.57 -33.22
CA LEU A 197 -49.87 -7.71 -33.07
C LEU A 197 -49.41 -6.89 -31.85
N PHE A 198 -48.86 -7.57 -30.85
CA PHE A 198 -48.22 -6.95 -29.69
C PHE A 198 -46.78 -6.52 -29.99
N SER A 199 -46.31 -5.54 -29.22
CA SER A 199 -44.94 -5.05 -29.26
C SER A 199 -43.97 -6.10 -28.73
N THR A 200 -42.81 -6.25 -29.38
CA THR A 200 -41.71 -7.09 -28.91
C THR A 200 -41.23 -6.73 -27.49
N ALA A 201 -41.45 -5.48 -27.08
CA ALA A 201 -41.15 -4.98 -25.74
C ALA A 201 -42.09 -5.52 -24.64
N MET A 202 -43.19 -6.21 -25.00
CA MET A 202 -44.05 -6.91 -24.04
C MET A 202 -43.66 -8.37 -23.81
N GLY A 203 -42.74 -8.92 -24.62
CA GLY A 203 -42.36 -10.33 -24.55
C GLY A 203 -43.51 -11.27 -24.91
N ASN A 204 -43.69 -12.32 -24.11
CA ASN A 204 -44.82 -13.25 -24.17
C ASN A 204 -45.99 -12.70 -23.34
N VAL A 205 -47.13 -12.44 -24.00
CA VAL A 205 -48.31 -11.81 -23.39
C VAL A 205 -49.32 -12.91 -22.99
N PRO A 206 -49.89 -12.85 -21.77
CA PRO A 206 -50.97 -13.76 -21.42
C PRO A 206 -52.15 -13.63 -22.40
N GLN A 207 -52.81 -14.74 -22.74
CA GLN A 207 -53.95 -14.69 -23.66
C GLN A 207 -55.08 -13.82 -23.07
N LEU A 208 -55.59 -12.88 -23.86
CA LEU A 208 -56.77 -12.08 -23.49
C LEU A 208 -57.96 -12.99 -23.21
N THR A 209 -58.70 -12.70 -22.14
CA THR A 209 -59.88 -13.47 -21.71
C THR A 209 -61.15 -12.64 -21.82
N LEU A 210 -62.31 -13.30 -21.95
CA LEU A 210 -63.60 -12.62 -21.99
C LEU A 210 -64.05 -12.24 -20.58
N SER A 211 -64.11 -10.95 -20.28
CA SER A 211 -64.45 -10.42 -18.94
C SER A 211 -65.95 -10.12 -18.81
N SER A 212 -66.61 -9.72 -19.91
CA SER A 212 -68.08 -9.66 -19.98
C SER A 212 -68.57 -9.83 -21.42
N ASN A 213 -69.73 -10.47 -21.58
CA ASN A 213 -70.37 -10.73 -22.87
C ASN A 213 -71.81 -10.19 -22.86
N PHE A 214 -72.07 -9.17 -23.67
CA PHE A 214 -73.39 -8.61 -23.93
C PHE A 214 -73.67 -8.59 -25.44
N LEU A 215 -73.17 -9.60 -26.16
CA LEU A 215 -73.50 -9.83 -27.56
C LEU A 215 -74.95 -10.32 -27.69
N THR A 216 -75.57 -10.01 -28.82
CA THR A 216 -76.95 -10.40 -29.15
C THR A 216 -76.98 -11.29 -30.38
N GLY A 217 -78.02 -12.13 -30.47
CA GLY A 217 -78.14 -13.22 -31.45
C GLY A 217 -77.98 -14.58 -30.75
N SER A 218 -78.75 -15.57 -31.14
CA SER A 218 -78.67 -16.92 -30.55
C SER A 218 -77.27 -17.52 -30.78
N GLY A 219 -76.70 -18.14 -29.74
CA GLY A 219 -75.34 -18.70 -29.80
C GLY A 219 -74.20 -17.68 -29.95
N ALA A 220 -74.43 -16.39 -29.66
CA ALA A 220 -73.39 -15.36 -29.78
C ALA A 220 -72.21 -15.59 -28.82
N ASN A 221 -70.98 -15.59 -29.36
CA ASN A 221 -69.77 -15.94 -28.61
C ASN A 221 -68.55 -15.07 -28.98
N VAL A 222 -67.57 -15.03 -28.08
CA VAL A 222 -66.21 -14.49 -28.30
C VAL A 222 -65.20 -15.58 -28.01
N VAL A 223 -64.32 -15.86 -28.97
CA VAL A 223 -63.19 -16.78 -28.83
C VAL A 223 -61.89 -15.99 -28.97
N VAL A 224 -60.92 -16.23 -28.09
CA VAL A 224 -59.57 -15.66 -28.19
C VAL A 224 -58.57 -16.80 -28.37
N ASN A 225 -57.60 -16.63 -29.26
CA ASN A 225 -56.50 -17.58 -29.49
C ASN A 225 -55.16 -16.83 -29.60
N THR A 226 -54.05 -17.51 -29.31
CA THR A 226 -52.68 -17.00 -29.50
C THR A 226 -51.97 -17.78 -30.61
N PRO A 227 -52.23 -17.51 -31.90
CA PRO A 227 -51.63 -18.25 -33.03
C PRO A 227 -50.11 -18.05 -33.19
N THR A 228 -49.50 -17.04 -32.57
CA THR A 228 -48.04 -16.89 -32.54
C THR A 228 -47.65 -16.31 -31.20
N GLN A 229 -46.98 -17.10 -30.36
CA GLN A 229 -46.56 -16.71 -29.02
C GLN A 229 -45.38 -15.72 -29.07
N GLY A 230 -45.30 -14.79 -28.11
CA GLY A 230 -44.11 -13.95 -27.94
C GLY A 230 -42.87 -14.78 -27.57
N ASN A 231 -41.69 -14.38 -28.05
CA ASN A 231 -40.46 -15.14 -27.80
C ASN A 231 -39.71 -14.62 -26.55
N THR A 232 -39.35 -15.54 -25.66
CA THR A 232 -38.59 -15.29 -24.43
C THR A 232 -37.67 -16.46 -24.13
N ILE A 233 -36.57 -16.24 -23.40
CA ILE A 233 -35.79 -17.31 -22.80
C ILE A 233 -36.64 -17.97 -21.71
N SER A 234 -37.01 -19.23 -21.93
CA SER A 234 -37.90 -20.00 -21.04
C SER A 234 -37.17 -21.05 -20.20
N GLY A 235 -35.84 -21.15 -20.32
CA GLY A 235 -35.00 -22.10 -19.59
C GLY A 235 -33.74 -22.51 -20.34
N GLY A 236 -33.24 -23.70 -20.03
CA GLY A 236 -31.97 -24.22 -20.56
C GLY A 236 -30.77 -23.84 -19.68
N THR A 237 -29.56 -24.10 -20.16
CA THR A 237 -28.31 -23.79 -19.44
C THR A 237 -27.18 -23.33 -20.37
N PHE A 238 -26.20 -22.62 -19.79
CA PHE A 238 -24.95 -22.28 -20.44
C PHE A 238 -23.77 -22.54 -19.51
N THR A 239 -22.54 -22.55 -20.04
CA THR A 239 -21.31 -22.57 -19.22
C THR A 239 -20.39 -21.45 -19.64
N LEU A 240 -19.57 -20.96 -18.71
CA LEU A 240 -18.53 -19.98 -18.98
C LEU A 240 -17.16 -20.64 -18.85
N GLY A 241 -16.21 -20.24 -19.70
CA GLY A 241 -14.85 -20.76 -19.70
C GLY A 241 -13.81 -19.65 -19.53
N PHE A 242 -12.79 -19.87 -18.71
CA PHE A 242 -11.70 -18.91 -18.51
C PHE A 242 -10.35 -19.62 -18.36
N LYS A 243 -9.39 -19.26 -19.22
CA LYS A 243 -8.04 -19.84 -19.30
C LYS A 243 -7.99 -21.38 -19.23
N GLY A 244 -8.97 -22.06 -19.85
CA GLY A 244 -9.06 -23.53 -19.92
C GLY A 244 -9.92 -24.20 -18.84
N ALA A 245 -10.26 -23.51 -17.75
CA ALA A 245 -11.27 -23.97 -16.80
C ALA A 245 -12.68 -23.64 -17.30
N THR A 246 -13.70 -24.40 -16.89
CA THR A 246 -15.12 -24.20 -17.29
C THR A 246 -16.04 -24.36 -16.09
N THR A 247 -17.05 -23.49 -15.96
CA THR A 247 -18.04 -23.55 -14.88
C THR A 247 -18.92 -24.80 -14.97
N LYS A 248 -19.66 -25.09 -13.90
CA LYS A 248 -20.86 -25.92 -13.99
C LYS A 248 -21.91 -25.24 -14.87
N ASP A 249 -22.95 -25.99 -15.25
CA ASP A 249 -24.15 -25.46 -15.90
C ASP A 249 -24.76 -24.30 -15.09
N LEU A 250 -24.95 -23.16 -15.73
CA LEU A 250 -25.57 -21.95 -15.20
C LEU A 250 -26.95 -21.76 -15.83
N THR A 251 -27.92 -21.31 -15.04
CA THR A 251 -29.26 -20.98 -15.54
C THR A 251 -29.26 -19.59 -16.21
N PRO A 252 -30.12 -19.33 -17.22
CA PRO A 252 -30.19 -18.04 -17.91
C PRO A 252 -30.53 -16.84 -17.02
N ASP A 253 -31.01 -17.09 -15.81
CA ASP A 253 -31.44 -16.11 -14.82
C ASP A 253 -30.53 -16.08 -13.57
N ILE A 254 -29.39 -16.78 -13.56
CA ILE A 254 -28.51 -16.90 -12.39
C ILE A 254 -28.22 -15.55 -11.71
N SER A 255 -28.24 -15.52 -10.37
CA SER A 255 -27.98 -14.30 -9.60
C SER A 255 -26.54 -13.79 -9.78
N ASP A 256 -26.32 -12.55 -9.40
CA ASP A 256 -24.98 -11.96 -9.23
C ASP A 256 -24.08 -12.81 -8.31
N VAL A 257 -24.57 -13.15 -7.12
CA VAL A 257 -23.85 -14.00 -6.15
C VAL A 257 -23.59 -15.39 -6.72
N GLY A 258 -24.55 -16.01 -7.42
CA GLY A 258 -24.39 -17.32 -8.04
C GLY A 258 -23.37 -17.31 -9.19
N MET A 259 -23.37 -16.24 -10.00
CA MET A 259 -22.39 -16.03 -11.07
C MET A 259 -20.98 -15.81 -10.51
N GLN A 260 -20.84 -14.99 -9.45
CA GLN A 260 -19.56 -14.80 -8.76
C GLN A 260 -19.02 -16.13 -8.23
N GLN A 261 -19.82 -16.87 -7.44
CA GLN A 261 -19.42 -18.18 -6.89
C GLN A 261 -19.05 -19.20 -7.98
N ALA A 262 -19.75 -19.20 -9.13
CA ALA A 262 -19.44 -20.10 -10.24
C ALA A 262 -18.10 -19.77 -10.91
N LEU A 263 -17.73 -18.49 -10.98
CA LEU A 263 -16.46 -18.02 -11.56
C LEU A 263 -15.29 -18.20 -10.58
N GLU A 264 -15.46 -17.87 -9.30
CA GLU A 264 -14.45 -18.03 -8.25
C GLU A 264 -14.18 -19.50 -7.89
N ALA A 265 -15.08 -20.42 -8.27
CA ALA A 265 -14.83 -21.86 -8.23
C ALA A 265 -13.83 -22.35 -9.31
N LEU A 266 -13.45 -21.51 -10.28
CA LEU A 266 -12.42 -21.83 -11.26
C LEU A 266 -11.04 -21.49 -10.69
N ASN A 267 -10.12 -22.45 -10.64
CA ASN A 267 -8.73 -22.22 -10.19
C ASN A 267 -7.92 -21.24 -11.06
N THR A 268 -8.50 -20.73 -12.16
CA THR A 268 -7.95 -19.68 -13.03
C THR A 268 -8.45 -18.28 -12.69
N ILE A 269 -9.37 -18.14 -11.74
CA ILE A 269 -9.97 -16.88 -11.26
C ILE A 269 -9.85 -16.83 -9.74
N GLU A 270 -9.16 -15.81 -9.21
CA GLU A 270 -8.96 -15.64 -7.76
C GLU A 270 -10.11 -14.88 -7.08
N SER A 271 -10.63 -13.82 -7.71
CA SER A 271 -11.86 -13.13 -7.27
C SER A 271 -12.43 -12.23 -8.36
N VAL A 272 -13.75 -12.07 -8.36
CA VAL A 272 -14.51 -11.16 -9.23
C VAL A 272 -15.61 -10.44 -8.46
N ASP A 273 -15.92 -9.20 -8.86
CA ASP A 273 -17.15 -8.50 -8.47
C ASP A 273 -18.15 -8.57 -9.64
N VAL A 274 -19.40 -8.96 -9.37
CA VAL A 274 -20.40 -9.24 -10.41
C VAL A 274 -21.68 -8.44 -10.17
N LYS A 275 -22.10 -7.68 -11.19
CA LYS A 275 -23.37 -6.93 -11.18
C LYS A 275 -24.31 -7.40 -12.29
N ARG A 276 -25.45 -7.95 -11.90
CA ARG A 276 -26.53 -8.38 -12.81
C ARG A 276 -27.49 -7.23 -13.15
N VAL A 277 -28.01 -7.19 -14.37
CA VAL A 277 -29.08 -6.31 -14.83
C VAL A 277 -30.04 -7.09 -15.73
N GLY A 278 -31.33 -6.78 -15.64
CA GLY A 278 -32.43 -7.46 -16.34
C GLY A 278 -33.53 -7.91 -15.37
N PRO A 279 -34.56 -8.64 -15.85
CA PRO A 279 -34.69 -9.13 -17.21
C PRO A 279 -35.02 -8.01 -18.21
N ASP A 280 -34.68 -8.22 -19.48
CA ASP A 280 -35.34 -7.54 -20.61
C ASP A 280 -36.68 -8.23 -20.98
N ALA A 281 -37.39 -7.71 -21.98
CA ALA A 281 -38.67 -8.26 -22.43
C ALA A 281 -38.58 -9.69 -23.01
N GLN A 282 -37.38 -10.17 -23.34
CA GLN A 282 -37.08 -11.52 -23.81
C GLN A 282 -36.57 -12.43 -22.67
N ASN A 283 -36.64 -12.01 -21.40
CA ASN A 283 -36.00 -12.65 -20.24
C ASN A 283 -34.46 -12.76 -20.36
N GLY A 284 -33.84 -11.91 -21.18
CA GLY A 284 -32.39 -11.73 -21.25
C GLY A 284 -31.85 -10.95 -20.06
N TYR A 285 -30.61 -11.26 -19.67
CA TYR A 285 -29.89 -10.61 -18.59
C TYR A 285 -28.47 -10.29 -19.04
N TYR A 286 -27.82 -9.33 -18.38
CA TYR A 286 -26.38 -9.18 -18.47
C TYR A 286 -25.71 -9.11 -17.10
N TRP A 287 -24.50 -9.64 -17.02
CA TRP A 287 -23.63 -9.61 -15.85
C TRP A 287 -22.36 -8.86 -16.21
N ASP A 288 -22.17 -7.71 -15.57
CA ASP A 288 -20.92 -6.97 -15.56
C ASP A 288 -19.97 -7.63 -14.55
N ILE A 289 -18.94 -8.33 -15.04
CA ILE A 289 -17.94 -9.06 -14.26
C ILE A 289 -16.66 -8.24 -14.24
N THR A 290 -16.19 -7.86 -13.05
CA THR A 290 -14.97 -7.08 -12.82
C THR A 290 -13.94 -7.94 -12.12
N PHE A 291 -12.76 -8.16 -12.72
CA PHE A 291 -11.73 -8.98 -12.08
C PHE A 291 -11.02 -8.20 -10.95
N THR A 292 -10.97 -8.79 -9.76
CA THR A 292 -10.42 -8.15 -8.55
C THR A 292 -9.13 -8.80 -8.05
N GLY A 293 -8.95 -10.09 -8.31
CA GLY A 293 -7.81 -10.91 -7.86
C GLY A 293 -6.46 -10.49 -8.42
N ARG A 294 -5.37 -10.85 -7.72
CA ARG A 294 -3.99 -10.50 -8.07
C ARG A 294 -3.44 -11.31 -9.25
N THR A 295 -3.86 -12.56 -9.38
CA THR A 295 -3.51 -13.45 -10.49
C THR A 295 -4.24 -13.12 -11.81
N ASN A 296 -5.21 -12.20 -11.76
CA ASN A 296 -6.04 -11.76 -12.89
C ASN A 296 -5.83 -10.26 -13.21
N TRP A 297 -4.60 -9.75 -13.06
CA TRP A 297 -4.23 -8.39 -13.49
C TRP A 297 -3.89 -8.30 -14.98
N GLY A 298 -3.89 -7.06 -15.50
CA GLY A 298 -3.64 -6.76 -16.91
C GLY A 298 -4.89 -6.92 -17.77
N ASP A 299 -4.67 -6.85 -19.08
CA ASP A 299 -5.68 -7.10 -20.13
C ASP A 299 -5.87 -8.63 -20.22
N LEU A 300 -7.12 -9.12 -20.11
CA LEU A 300 -7.41 -10.56 -19.99
C LEU A 300 -8.10 -11.12 -21.24
N PRO A 301 -7.84 -12.39 -21.61
CA PRO A 301 -8.62 -13.04 -22.65
C PRO A 301 -10.09 -13.08 -22.27
N TYR A 302 -10.98 -12.98 -23.27
CA TYR A 302 -12.42 -12.97 -23.03
C TYR A 302 -12.87 -14.31 -22.42
N ILE A 303 -13.81 -14.23 -21.48
CA ILE A 303 -14.59 -15.37 -21.01
C ILE A 303 -15.22 -16.02 -22.25
N SER A 304 -14.92 -17.30 -22.47
CA SER A 304 -15.54 -18.09 -23.53
C SER A 304 -16.89 -18.64 -23.06
N VAL A 305 -17.70 -19.11 -24.00
CA VAL A 305 -18.98 -19.76 -23.67
C VAL A 305 -19.00 -21.16 -24.29
N PRO A 306 -18.42 -22.18 -23.63
CA PRO A 306 -18.28 -23.53 -24.20
C PRO A 306 -19.62 -24.22 -24.50
N LYS A 307 -20.67 -23.92 -23.74
CA LYS A 307 -22.02 -24.47 -23.94
C LYS A 307 -23.06 -23.35 -23.98
N LYS A 308 -23.93 -23.38 -24.99
CA LYS A 308 -25.07 -22.48 -25.18
C LYS A 308 -26.33 -23.31 -25.48
N ALA A 309 -27.02 -23.76 -24.43
CA ALA A 309 -28.21 -24.60 -24.54
C ALA A 309 -29.43 -23.89 -23.91
N LEU A 310 -29.64 -22.63 -24.29
CA LEU A 310 -30.80 -21.83 -23.87
C LEU A 310 -32.04 -22.20 -24.69
N ILE A 311 -33.21 -22.15 -24.06
CA ILE A 311 -34.50 -22.43 -24.71
C ILE A 311 -35.17 -21.10 -25.08
N GLY A 312 -35.29 -20.85 -26.39
CA GLY A 312 -35.91 -19.66 -26.99
C GLY A 312 -35.44 -19.49 -28.43
N VAL A 313 -36.25 -18.87 -29.29
CA VAL A 313 -35.87 -18.67 -30.71
C VAL A 313 -34.70 -17.68 -30.78
N GLY A 314 -33.60 -18.10 -31.41
CA GLY A 314 -32.37 -17.32 -31.48
C GLY A 314 -31.70 -17.07 -30.11
N ALA A 315 -32.02 -17.87 -29.09
CA ALA A 315 -31.43 -17.70 -27.76
C ALA A 315 -29.91 -17.90 -27.81
N ASN A 316 -29.16 -16.93 -27.30
CA ASN A 316 -27.70 -16.86 -27.38
C ASN A 316 -27.11 -16.29 -26.08
N VAL A 317 -25.83 -16.58 -25.88
CA VAL A 317 -24.99 -15.96 -24.86
C VAL A 317 -23.80 -15.30 -25.57
N ALA A 318 -23.60 -14.00 -25.34
CA ALA A 318 -22.49 -13.24 -25.88
C ALA A 318 -21.59 -12.73 -24.76
N VAL A 319 -20.30 -12.55 -25.05
CA VAL A 319 -19.34 -11.89 -24.14
C VAL A 319 -18.72 -10.72 -24.87
N THR A 320 -18.68 -9.58 -24.20
CA THR A 320 -18.09 -8.33 -24.70
C THR A 320 -17.27 -7.68 -23.60
N GLU A 321 -16.11 -7.14 -23.93
CA GLU A 321 -15.34 -6.31 -23.01
C GLU A 321 -16.04 -4.96 -22.76
N GLN A 322 -15.87 -4.42 -21.55
CA GLN A 322 -16.38 -3.11 -21.13
C GLN A 322 -15.25 -2.17 -20.70
N SER A 323 -14.14 -2.71 -20.21
CA SER A 323 -12.89 -1.99 -19.97
C SER A 323 -11.73 -2.98 -19.90
N ALA A 324 -10.67 -2.70 -20.66
CA ALA A 324 -9.44 -3.49 -20.62
C ALA A 324 -8.66 -3.19 -19.34
N GLY A 325 -8.22 -4.23 -18.64
CA GLY A 325 -7.34 -4.10 -17.48
C GLY A 325 -5.92 -3.65 -17.88
N ASN A 326 -5.20 -3.01 -16.94
CA ASN A 326 -3.87 -2.47 -17.23
C ASN A 326 -2.73 -2.98 -16.32
N GLN A 327 -1.59 -3.22 -16.98
CA GLN A 327 -0.26 -3.37 -16.40
C GLN A 327 0.75 -2.63 -17.29
N LEU A 328 1.88 -2.24 -16.72
CA LEU A 328 2.98 -1.60 -17.45
C LEU A 328 3.66 -2.54 -18.45
N LYS A 329 4.10 -1.98 -19.58
CA LYS A 329 4.95 -2.62 -20.58
C LYS A 329 5.84 -1.58 -21.29
N GLY A 330 6.80 -2.04 -22.09
CA GLY A 330 7.62 -1.18 -22.95
C GLY A 330 8.96 -0.77 -22.34
N SER A 331 9.32 0.52 -22.35
CA SER A 331 10.57 1.01 -21.77
C SER A 331 10.56 2.52 -21.51
N PHE A 332 11.43 2.98 -20.63
CA PHE A 332 11.68 4.41 -20.40
C PHE A 332 13.18 4.71 -20.55
N LYS A 333 13.54 6.00 -20.53
CA LYS A 333 14.92 6.45 -20.38
C LYS A 333 15.03 7.38 -19.19
N LEU A 334 16.16 7.33 -18.50
CA LEU A 334 16.55 8.35 -17.52
C LEU A 334 17.51 9.33 -18.19
N LEU A 335 17.39 10.60 -17.84
CA LEU A 335 18.26 11.69 -18.29
C LEU A 335 18.82 12.42 -17.08
N TYR A 336 20.12 12.71 -17.11
CA TYR A 336 20.80 13.43 -16.03
C TYR A 336 21.42 14.71 -16.57
N ASP A 337 20.94 15.86 -16.11
CA ASP A 337 21.56 17.16 -16.42
C ASP A 337 22.62 17.49 -15.37
N ALA A 338 23.89 17.53 -15.77
CA ALA A 338 24.99 17.91 -14.89
C ALA A 338 25.10 19.43 -14.64
N GLY A 339 24.17 20.25 -15.14
CA GLY A 339 24.15 21.70 -14.99
C GLY A 339 25.14 22.44 -15.89
N THR A 340 25.64 21.79 -16.94
CA THR A 340 26.68 22.33 -17.84
C THR A 340 26.13 23.15 -19.01
N GLY A 341 24.80 23.20 -19.18
CA GLY A 341 24.14 23.81 -20.33
C GLY A 341 24.21 22.99 -21.63
N ALA A 342 24.84 21.82 -21.60
CA ALA A 342 24.81 20.85 -22.70
C ALA A 342 23.53 20.02 -22.67
N THR A 343 23.15 19.42 -23.81
CA THR A 343 22.02 18.46 -23.87
C THR A 343 22.26 17.31 -22.89
N PRO A 344 21.32 17.03 -21.95
CA PRO A 344 21.51 15.97 -20.96
C PRO A 344 21.71 14.59 -21.59
N PRO A 345 22.75 13.82 -21.20
CA PRO A 345 22.88 12.42 -21.59
C PRO A 345 21.68 11.60 -21.10
N SER A 346 21.28 10.61 -21.91
CA SER A 346 20.18 9.69 -21.59
C SER A 346 20.65 8.25 -21.60
N THR A 347 20.05 7.40 -20.76
CA THR A 347 20.24 5.95 -20.83
C THR A 347 19.77 5.38 -22.17
N GLY A 348 20.13 4.12 -22.44
CA GLY A 348 19.38 3.28 -23.36
C GLY A 348 17.93 3.06 -22.89
N ASN A 349 17.16 2.31 -23.67
CA ASN A 349 15.79 1.93 -23.30
C ASN A 349 15.85 0.95 -22.10
N LEU A 350 15.50 1.43 -20.92
CA LEU A 350 15.33 0.63 -19.70
C LEU A 350 13.94 -0.03 -19.73
N PRO A 351 13.82 -1.37 -19.69
CA PRO A 351 12.55 -2.03 -19.44
C PRO A 351 11.87 -1.48 -18.17
N TRP A 352 10.54 -1.39 -18.18
CA TRP A 352 9.72 -0.90 -17.05
C TRP A 352 9.89 -1.68 -15.74
N ASN A 353 10.55 -2.84 -15.81
CA ASN A 353 10.85 -3.80 -14.76
C ASN A 353 12.33 -4.23 -14.76
N CYS A 354 13.24 -3.42 -15.31
CA CYS A 354 14.66 -3.80 -15.42
C CYS A 354 15.31 -4.13 -14.07
N ASP A 355 16.25 -5.07 -14.07
CA ASP A 355 17.00 -5.43 -12.86
C ASP A 355 17.93 -4.30 -12.39
N THR A 356 18.48 -4.47 -11.19
CA THR A 356 19.39 -3.49 -10.55
C THR A 356 20.71 -3.36 -11.28
N ALA A 357 21.24 -4.45 -11.85
CA ALA A 357 22.50 -4.45 -12.59
C ALA A 357 22.40 -3.67 -13.91
N THR A 358 21.31 -3.83 -14.65
CA THR A 358 20.97 -3.08 -15.86
C THR A 358 20.80 -1.60 -15.54
N MET A 359 20.03 -1.27 -14.49
CA MET A 359 19.82 0.11 -14.05
C MET A 359 21.17 0.77 -13.67
N LYS A 360 21.97 0.11 -12.83
CA LYS A 360 23.31 0.56 -12.43
C LYS A 360 24.21 0.81 -13.63
N SER A 361 24.39 -0.19 -14.49
CA SER A 361 25.27 -0.08 -15.67
C SER A 361 24.86 1.05 -16.61
N GLN A 362 23.55 1.27 -16.81
CA GLN A 362 23.07 2.36 -17.66
C GLN A 362 23.26 3.74 -17.03
N LEU A 363 23.11 3.86 -15.70
CA LEU A 363 23.33 5.11 -14.97
C LEU A 363 24.81 5.49 -14.89
N GLU A 364 25.70 4.54 -14.62
CA GLU A 364 27.15 4.78 -14.57
C GLU A 364 27.75 5.10 -15.95
N GLY A 365 27.03 4.79 -17.02
CA GLY A 365 27.36 5.23 -18.39
C GLY A 365 27.02 6.71 -18.68
N LEU A 366 26.30 7.40 -17.80
CA LEU A 366 25.97 8.83 -17.97
C LEU A 366 27.08 9.71 -17.41
N SER A 367 27.54 10.69 -18.21
CA SER A 367 28.49 11.69 -17.73
C SER A 367 27.89 12.52 -16.58
N GLY A 368 28.66 12.67 -15.50
CA GLY A 368 28.27 13.41 -14.31
C GLY A 368 27.52 12.61 -13.23
N VAL A 369 27.12 11.36 -13.48
CA VAL A 369 26.51 10.49 -12.47
C VAL A 369 27.57 9.83 -11.57
N GLY A 370 28.69 9.38 -12.15
CA GLY A 370 29.74 8.68 -11.41
C GLY A 370 29.33 7.24 -11.06
N THR A 371 29.83 6.74 -9.93
CA THR A 371 29.51 5.39 -9.44
C THR A 371 28.26 5.43 -8.59
N VAL A 372 27.34 4.48 -8.79
CA VAL A 372 26.09 4.36 -8.02
C VAL A 372 25.91 2.95 -7.44
N ASP A 373 25.21 2.87 -6.32
CA ASP A 373 24.57 1.64 -5.86
C ASP A 373 23.06 1.68 -6.15
N VAL A 374 22.47 0.53 -6.49
CA VAL A 374 21.06 0.43 -6.92
C VAL A 374 20.37 -0.76 -6.27
N ALA A 375 19.42 -0.46 -5.38
CA ALA A 375 18.44 -1.44 -4.88
C ALA A 375 17.11 -1.29 -5.65
N ARG A 376 16.27 -2.33 -5.65
CA ARG A 376 14.91 -2.31 -6.21
C ARG A 376 13.94 -3.05 -5.28
N THR A 377 12.67 -2.68 -5.27
CA THR A 377 11.61 -3.47 -4.64
C THR A 377 11.60 -4.90 -5.17
N GLU A 378 11.45 -5.87 -4.26
CA GLU A 378 11.42 -7.31 -4.60
C GLU A 378 10.22 -7.66 -5.47
N MET A 379 9.04 -7.15 -5.08
CA MET A 379 7.77 -7.33 -5.78
C MET A 379 7.32 -6.03 -6.46
N PRO A 380 6.56 -6.13 -7.58
CA PRO A 380 5.93 -4.98 -8.20
C PRO A 380 4.67 -4.52 -7.45
N ASP A 381 4.20 -3.31 -7.77
CA ASP A 381 2.84 -2.87 -7.46
C ASP A 381 1.77 -3.61 -8.28
N THR A 382 0.49 -3.26 -8.07
CA THR A 382 -0.63 -3.95 -8.74
C THR A 382 -0.73 -3.73 -10.25
N GLN A 383 0.07 -2.81 -10.81
CA GLN A 383 0.17 -2.49 -12.23
C GLN A 383 1.53 -2.94 -12.81
N GLY A 384 2.36 -3.67 -12.06
CA GLY A 384 3.68 -4.11 -12.54
C GLY A 384 4.79 -3.06 -12.38
N GLY A 385 4.55 -1.98 -11.63
CA GLY A 385 5.51 -0.92 -11.35
C GLY A 385 6.53 -1.32 -10.29
N TYR A 386 7.76 -0.83 -10.43
CA TYR A 386 8.87 -1.07 -9.49
C TYR A 386 9.43 0.26 -9.00
N THR A 387 10.02 0.25 -7.79
CA THR A 387 10.80 1.37 -7.28
C THR A 387 12.27 0.97 -7.14
N TRP A 388 13.16 1.70 -7.78
CA TRP A 388 14.61 1.63 -7.59
C TRP A 388 15.05 2.73 -6.63
N THR A 389 15.99 2.40 -5.74
CA THR A 389 16.70 3.36 -4.88
C THR A 389 18.12 3.48 -5.40
N VAL A 390 18.48 4.65 -5.91
CA VAL A 390 19.79 4.96 -6.51
C VAL A 390 20.59 5.80 -5.52
N SER A 391 21.67 5.24 -5.00
CA SER A 391 22.62 5.94 -4.12
C SER A 391 23.85 6.36 -4.91
N PHE A 392 24.12 7.64 -5.02
CA PHE A 392 25.32 8.17 -5.69
C PHE A 392 26.50 8.07 -4.72
N LEU A 393 27.59 7.42 -5.14
CA LEU A 393 28.72 7.07 -4.26
C LEU A 393 29.95 7.98 -4.44
N THR A 394 30.11 8.59 -5.62
CA THR A 394 31.28 9.43 -5.94
C THR A 394 30.95 10.89 -6.24
N ALA A 395 29.69 11.21 -6.53
CA ALA A 395 29.26 12.56 -6.89
C ALA A 395 28.90 13.37 -5.64
N LYS A 396 29.73 14.37 -5.29
CA LYS A 396 29.58 15.21 -4.08
C LYS A 396 28.59 16.38 -4.28
N GLY A 397 27.87 16.73 -3.22
CA GLY A 397 26.88 17.82 -3.21
C GLY A 397 25.50 17.37 -3.69
N SER A 398 24.53 18.28 -3.65
CA SER A 398 23.19 17.94 -4.14
C SER A 398 23.17 17.93 -5.66
N LEU A 399 22.78 16.79 -6.22
CA LEU A 399 22.80 16.49 -7.65
C LEU A 399 21.46 16.85 -8.27
N ASN A 400 21.40 17.21 -9.55
CA ASN A 400 20.11 17.47 -10.18
C ASN A 400 19.23 16.21 -10.17
N ILE A 401 17.92 16.39 -9.96
CA ILE A 401 16.97 15.27 -10.01
C ILE A 401 16.93 14.76 -11.45
N MET A 402 17.14 13.46 -11.65
CA MET A 402 17.01 12.86 -12.98
C MET A 402 15.61 13.11 -13.56
N THR A 403 15.53 13.26 -14.87
CA THR A 403 14.25 13.35 -15.59
C THR A 403 14.03 12.07 -16.40
N SER A 404 12.81 11.85 -16.88
CA SER A 404 12.44 10.63 -17.59
C SER A 404 11.84 10.92 -18.97
N ASN A 405 12.26 10.17 -19.99
CA ASN A 405 11.53 10.06 -21.25
C ASN A 405 10.71 8.76 -21.24
N ILE A 406 9.39 8.91 -21.37
CA ILE A 406 8.40 7.82 -21.29
C ILE A 406 7.73 7.52 -22.63
N ALA A 407 8.27 8.02 -23.76
CA ALA A 407 7.66 7.84 -25.09
C ALA A 407 7.54 6.37 -25.56
N SER A 408 8.30 5.46 -24.95
CA SER A 408 8.24 4.01 -25.19
C SER A 408 7.58 3.24 -24.04
N LEU A 409 7.07 3.92 -23.01
CA LEU A 409 6.37 3.33 -21.87
C LEU A 409 4.89 3.25 -22.22
N SER A 410 4.26 2.11 -21.94
CA SER A 410 2.87 1.87 -22.31
C SER A 410 2.19 0.92 -21.32
N GLU A 411 0.90 0.69 -21.51
CA GLU A 411 0.08 -0.21 -20.70
C GLU A 411 -0.41 -1.40 -21.54
N THR A 412 -0.75 -2.54 -20.93
CA THR A 412 -1.29 -3.73 -21.61
C THR A 412 -2.59 -3.45 -22.34
N ARG A 413 -3.46 -2.62 -21.76
CA ARG A 413 -4.82 -2.31 -22.19
C ARG A 413 -4.94 -2.01 -23.69
N THR A 414 -6.06 -2.46 -24.26
CA THR A 414 -6.37 -2.30 -25.69
C THR A 414 -7.56 -1.37 -25.98
N ASP A 415 -8.18 -0.80 -24.93
CA ASP A 415 -9.39 0.04 -25.00
C ASP A 415 -9.17 1.49 -25.53
N ASN A 416 -7.96 1.85 -25.96
CA ASN A 416 -7.56 3.19 -26.43
C ASN A 416 -7.81 4.33 -25.42
N ALA A 417 -7.99 4.03 -24.12
CA ALA A 417 -8.10 5.05 -23.10
C ALA A 417 -6.80 5.87 -22.96
N THR A 418 -6.90 7.10 -22.44
CA THR A 418 -5.71 7.91 -22.14
C THR A 418 -4.79 7.16 -21.17
N PRO A 419 -3.51 6.94 -21.53
CA PRO A 419 -2.58 6.21 -20.67
C PRO A 419 -2.40 6.88 -19.30
N SER A 420 -2.30 6.07 -18.25
CA SER A 420 -2.22 6.48 -16.85
C SER A 420 -0.84 6.25 -16.23
N MET A 421 0.14 5.93 -17.08
CA MET A 421 1.50 5.52 -16.71
C MET A 421 2.44 6.71 -16.51
N GLY A 422 3.54 6.46 -15.80
CA GLY A 422 4.65 7.38 -15.77
C GLY A 422 5.87 6.83 -15.05
N VAL A 423 6.89 7.69 -14.98
CA VAL A 423 8.04 7.52 -14.10
C VAL A 423 8.04 8.70 -13.14
N ARG A 424 8.08 8.42 -11.84
CA ARG A 424 8.22 9.41 -10.77
C ARG A 424 9.65 9.32 -10.25
N ILE A 425 10.34 10.46 -10.18
CA ILE A 425 11.70 10.54 -9.66
C ILE A 425 11.69 11.52 -8.49
N THR A 426 12.18 11.08 -7.33
CA THR A 426 12.17 11.86 -6.10
C THR A 426 13.50 11.75 -5.38
N ARG A 427 14.10 12.88 -5.02
CA ARG A 427 15.26 12.92 -4.13
C ARG A 427 14.81 12.60 -2.71
N THR A 428 15.27 11.48 -2.16
CA THR A 428 14.97 11.05 -0.78
C THR A 428 16.07 11.45 0.21
N ARG A 429 17.30 11.67 -0.27
CA ARG A 429 18.39 12.25 0.53
C ARG A 429 19.24 13.19 -0.36
N PRO A 430 19.34 14.49 -0.09
CA PRO A 430 20.30 15.34 -0.80
C PRO A 430 21.74 14.96 -0.45
N GLY A 431 22.61 14.97 -1.47
CA GLY A 431 24.05 14.85 -1.27
C GLY A 431 24.64 16.13 -0.67
N THR A 432 25.78 15.99 0.01
CA THR A 432 26.49 17.12 0.64
C THR A 432 27.87 17.33 0.07
N LYS A 433 28.32 18.58 0.07
CA LYS A 433 29.75 18.92 0.02
C LYS A 433 30.21 19.17 1.44
N GLN A 434 31.38 18.64 1.77
CA GLN A 434 32.10 18.99 2.99
C GLN A 434 32.65 20.41 2.82
N GLU A 435 32.66 21.16 3.90
CA GLU A 435 33.38 22.43 3.93
C GLU A 435 34.88 22.20 3.82
N MET A 436 35.56 23.08 3.08
CA MET A 436 37.02 23.13 3.00
C MET A 436 37.51 24.54 3.30
N GLN A 437 38.43 24.64 4.25
CA GLN A 437 39.18 25.86 4.55
C GLN A 437 40.67 25.61 4.26
N ASP A 438 41.35 26.58 3.65
CA ASP A 438 42.79 26.50 3.40
C ASP A 438 43.55 27.37 4.39
N ILE A 439 44.66 26.86 4.90
CA ILE A 439 45.61 27.61 5.71
C ILE A 439 46.81 27.90 4.84
N LYS A 440 47.01 29.17 4.50
CA LYS A 440 48.16 29.63 3.72
C LYS A 440 49.22 30.18 4.67
N VAL A 441 50.43 29.64 4.60
CA VAL A 441 51.62 30.16 5.27
C VAL A 441 52.50 30.80 4.19
N THR A 442 52.62 32.14 4.22
CA THR A 442 53.52 32.90 3.34
C THR A 442 54.75 33.31 4.11
N THR A 443 55.93 32.93 3.62
CA THR A 443 57.21 33.18 4.28
C THR A 443 57.99 34.35 3.68
N THR A 444 58.56 35.21 4.53
CA THR A 444 59.41 36.34 4.09
C THR A 444 60.86 36.26 4.59
N THR A 445 61.17 35.40 5.58
CA THR A 445 62.50 35.20 6.18
C THR A 445 62.77 33.72 6.57
N THR A 446 63.97 33.36 7.06
CA THR A 446 64.34 31.94 7.29
C THR A 446 63.76 31.51 8.62
N VAL A 447 62.70 30.70 8.55
CA VAL A 447 61.96 30.26 9.73
C VAL A 447 62.55 28.97 10.27
N LYS A 448 62.92 28.99 11.56
CA LYS A 448 63.47 27.84 12.28
C LYS A 448 62.40 26.77 12.47
N GLN A 449 62.80 25.49 12.45
CA GLN A 449 61.92 24.33 12.72
C GLN A 449 61.12 24.43 14.04
N THR A 450 61.63 25.17 15.03
CA THR A 450 60.95 25.41 16.32
C THR A 450 59.75 26.36 16.23
N THR A 451 59.53 26.99 15.08
CA THR A 451 58.43 27.93 14.89
C THR A 451 57.14 27.15 14.66
N THR A 452 56.17 27.36 15.53
CA THR A 452 54.88 26.68 15.51
C THR A 452 53.73 27.69 15.58
N PHE A 453 52.57 27.29 15.07
CA PHE A 453 51.30 27.99 15.25
C PHE A 453 50.27 27.01 15.82
N GLN A 454 49.17 27.53 16.34
CA GLN A 454 48.00 26.73 16.70
C GLN A 454 46.76 27.27 16.00
N LEU A 455 45.81 26.40 15.72
CA LEU A 455 44.50 26.79 15.18
C LEU A 455 43.44 26.58 16.24
N GLN A 456 42.44 27.44 16.23
CA GLN A 456 41.22 27.30 17.01
C GLN A 456 40.00 27.42 16.08
N VAL A 457 39.06 26.49 16.24
CA VAL A 457 37.70 26.61 15.71
C VAL A 457 36.73 26.67 16.88
N THR A 458 35.62 27.39 16.71
CA THR A 458 34.52 27.39 17.69
C THR A 458 33.21 27.14 16.93
N PHE A 459 32.47 26.12 17.33
CA PHE A 459 31.23 25.70 16.68
C PHE A 459 30.23 25.21 17.72
N ALA A 460 28.96 25.61 17.59
CA ALA A 460 27.89 25.29 18.54
C ALA A 460 28.26 25.57 20.03
N GLY A 461 29.06 26.60 20.29
CA GLY A 461 29.55 26.96 21.63
C GLY A 461 30.71 26.10 22.16
N GLN A 462 31.15 25.08 21.42
CA GLN A 462 32.34 24.29 21.74
C GLN A 462 33.57 24.85 21.02
N THR A 463 34.68 25.00 21.76
CA THR A 463 35.95 25.53 21.25
C THR A 463 37.01 24.43 21.21
N THR A 464 37.70 24.30 20.08
CA THR A 464 38.66 23.23 19.81
C THR A 464 39.96 23.82 19.32
N GLN A 465 41.08 23.43 19.94
CA GLN A 465 42.41 23.95 19.64
C GLN A 465 43.36 22.83 19.20
N THR A 466 44.24 23.10 18.22
CA THR A 466 45.28 22.16 17.80
C THR A 466 46.41 22.07 18.84
N LYS A 467 47.17 20.98 18.84
CA LYS A 467 48.56 21.03 19.36
C LYS A 467 49.41 21.96 18.47
N PRO A 468 50.60 22.41 18.92
CA PRO A 468 51.49 23.23 18.09
C PRO A 468 51.83 22.55 16.76
N ILE A 469 51.48 23.20 15.65
CA ILE A 469 51.75 22.76 14.28
C ILE A 469 53.03 23.46 13.80
N PRO A 470 54.06 22.74 13.32
CA PRO A 470 55.27 23.36 12.77
C PRO A 470 54.96 24.22 11.53
N ALA A 471 55.44 25.47 11.52
CA ALA A 471 55.32 26.36 10.36
C ALA A 471 56.28 25.96 9.22
N ASN A 472 57.45 25.43 9.56
CA ASN A 472 58.48 24.96 8.62
C ASN A 472 59.05 23.61 9.09
N PRO A 473 58.33 22.49 8.91
CA PRO A 473 58.73 21.18 9.45
C PRO A 473 60.06 20.65 8.88
N LEU A 474 60.42 21.01 7.64
CA LEU A 474 61.64 20.53 6.97
C LEU A 474 62.88 21.42 7.17
N ASN A 475 62.73 22.59 7.80
CA ASN A 475 63.84 23.51 8.15
C ASN A 475 64.71 24.00 6.96
N ASN A 476 64.27 23.79 5.71
CA ASN A 476 65.02 24.06 4.48
C ASN A 476 64.27 25.00 3.51
N GLY A 477 63.10 25.51 3.90
CA GLY A 477 62.24 26.35 3.07
C GLY A 477 61.46 25.59 1.99
N VAL A 478 61.64 24.27 1.90
CA VAL A 478 60.88 23.41 0.99
C VAL A 478 59.63 22.93 1.74
N CYS A 479 58.47 23.13 1.13
CA CYS A 479 57.23 22.54 1.60
C CYS A 479 57.33 20.98 1.56
N MET A 480 56.75 20.26 2.54
CA MET A 480 56.64 18.79 2.51
C MET A 480 56.03 18.25 1.21
N SER A 481 56.44 17.04 0.81
CA SER A 481 55.73 16.28 -0.22
C SER A 481 54.32 15.93 0.24
N THR A 482 53.40 15.74 -0.72
CA THR A 482 51.99 15.39 -0.48
C THR A 482 51.86 13.98 0.12
N GLU A 483 52.07 13.87 1.44
CA GLU A 483 51.71 12.73 2.26
C GLU A 483 50.64 13.16 3.27
N ALA A 484 49.66 12.27 3.51
CA ALA A 484 48.51 12.60 4.34
C ALA A 484 48.82 12.40 5.84
N GLU A 485 49.30 13.44 6.52
CA GLU A 485 49.44 13.44 7.98
C GLU A 485 48.09 13.64 8.67
N ILE A 486 47.45 12.56 9.11
CA ILE A 486 46.12 12.60 9.73
C ILE A 486 46.23 13.01 11.20
N GLN A 487 46.21 14.31 11.49
CA GLN A 487 45.95 14.82 12.85
C GLN A 487 44.44 14.93 13.10
N THR A 488 43.83 13.85 13.61
CA THR A 488 42.42 13.88 14.04
C THR A 488 42.30 14.59 15.38
N ILE A 489 41.79 15.81 15.38
CA ILE A 489 41.36 16.48 16.61
C ILE A 489 39.90 16.10 16.84
N SER A 490 39.61 15.46 17.97
CA SER A 490 38.27 15.05 18.38
C SER A 490 37.79 15.89 19.54
N VAL A 491 36.56 16.38 19.48
CA VAL A 491 35.89 17.02 20.61
C VAL A 491 35.29 15.95 21.52
N ALA A 492 35.63 16.02 22.80
CA ALA A 492 34.91 15.35 23.87
C ALA A 492 34.07 16.41 24.60
N THR A 493 32.77 16.17 24.73
CA THR A 493 31.93 16.92 25.68
C THR A 493 32.41 16.65 27.09
N VAL A 494 32.22 17.62 28.00
CA VAL A 494 32.62 17.52 29.40
C VAL A 494 32.09 16.23 30.03
N ASP A 495 32.96 15.56 30.79
CA ASP A 495 32.66 14.34 31.52
C ASP A 495 31.50 14.55 32.52
N THR A 496 30.33 13.97 32.20
CA THR A 496 29.12 14.02 33.04
C THR A 496 29.01 12.85 34.02
N THR A 497 30.08 12.09 34.29
CA THR A 497 30.06 10.97 35.26
C THR A 497 29.60 11.40 36.65
N ALA A 498 29.94 12.62 37.10
CA ALA A 498 29.47 13.20 38.36
C ALA A 498 27.94 13.43 38.44
N THR A 499 27.24 13.34 37.30
CA THR A 499 25.78 13.49 37.16
C THR A 499 25.10 12.26 36.53
N GLY A 500 25.82 11.14 36.42
CA GLY A 500 25.26 9.86 35.96
C GLY A 500 25.11 9.69 34.44
N GLY A 501 25.88 10.42 33.63
CA GLY A 501 25.98 10.15 32.19
C GLY A 501 26.92 8.99 31.86
N ASP A 502 26.60 8.24 30.81
CA ASP A 502 27.43 7.17 30.25
C ASP A 502 28.38 7.69 29.14
N PHE A 503 29.30 6.83 28.68
CA PHE A 503 30.47 7.21 27.88
C PHE A 503 30.20 7.63 26.42
N ILE A 504 28.95 7.98 26.07
CA ILE A 504 28.52 8.20 24.69
C ILE A 504 28.59 9.70 24.33
N VAL A 505 29.77 10.13 23.91
CA VAL A 505 30.01 11.47 23.36
C VAL A 505 29.26 11.62 22.03
N SER A 506 28.50 12.72 21.88
CA SER A 506 28.08 13.20 20.56
C SER A 506 29.30 13.68 19.79
N LYS A 507 29.93 12.74 19.06
CA LYS A 507 31.00 13.04 18.12
C LYS A 507 30.42 13.97 17.07
N GLN A 508 30.99 15.16 16.88
CA GLN A 508 31.07 15.87 15.58
C GLN A 508 31.84 17.20 15.74
N THR A 509 33.15 17.08 15.86
CA THR A 509 34.10 18.01 15.23
C THR A 509 35.38 17.20 15.01
N ALA A 510 35.62 16.81 13.77
CA ALA A 510 36.80 16.09 13.35
C ALA A 510 37.45 16.88 12.21
N ILE A 511 38.65 17.37 12.46
CA ILE A 511 39.44 18.15 11.50
C ILE A 511 40.43 17.20 10.84
N ARG A 512 40.48 17.19 9.50
CA ARG A 512 41.52 16.51 8.73
C ARG A 512 42.40 17.53 8.04
N LEU A 513 43.66 17.61 8.45
CA LEU A 513 44.70 18.40 7.80
C LEU A 513 45.32 17.59 6.64
N VAL A 514 45.52 18.22 5.49
CA VAL A 514 46.26 17.70 4.34
C VAL A 514 47.18 18.81 3.83
N TYR A 515 48.38 18.47 3.38
CA TYR A 515 49.37 19.45 2.97
C TYR A 515 49.66 19.38 1.46
N GLU A 516 49.59 20.51 0.77
CA GLU A 516 49.93 20.62 -0.65
C GLU A 516 50.89 21.79 -0.93
N SER A 517 51.98 21.50 -1.66
CA SER A 517 52.98 22.49 -2.08
C SER A 517 52.67 23.02 -3.48
N ASN A 518 52.90 24.31 -3.69
CA ASN A 518 52.82 24.93 -5.02
C ASN A 518 54.05 24.65 -5.92
N THR A 519 55.12 24.04 -5.41
CA THR A 519 56.34 23.73 -6.18
C THR A 519 56.20 22.45 -7.02
N LYS A 520 55.31 22.47 -8.04
CA LYS A 520 55.12 21.35 -8.98
C LYS A 520 55.52 21.69 -10.43
N SER A 521 56.79 22.06 -10.61
CA SER A 521 57.52 21.87 -11.86
C SER A 521 58.96 21.47 -11.51
N GLY A 522 59.47 20.41 -12.11
CA GLY A 522 60.64 19.68 -11.60
C GLY A 522 62.00 20.38 -11.71
N ALA A 523 63.04 19.63 -11.28
CA ALA A 523 64.45 20.00 -11.08
C ALA A 523 64.77 20.69 -9.75
N ILE A 524 65.29 19.91 -8.80
CA ILE A 524 65.95 20.42 -7.59
C ILE A 524 67.36 20.86 -7.96
N SER A 525 67.72 22.11 -7.65
CA SER A 525 69.08 22.65 -7.75
C SER A 525 69.44 23.36 -6.45
N MET A 526 70.63 23.12 -5.92
CA MET A 526 71.11 23.76 -4.69
C MET A 526 71.61 25.17 -4.95
N THR A 527 71.22 26.15 -4.13
CA THR A 527 72.03 27.36 -3.88
C THR A 527 71.60 28.09 -2.61
N ASN A 528 72.54 28.78 -1.95
CA ASN A 528 72.30 29.69 -0.82
C ASN A 528 71.68 31.03 -1.32
N PRO A 529 71.36 31.95 -0.38
CA PRO A 529 70.29 31.89 0.60
C PRO A 529 68.97 32.40 -0.01
N ILE A 530 67.84 31.79 0.35
CA ILE A 530 66.55 32.08 -0.29
C ILE A 530 65.70 33.02 0.58
N TYR A 531 65.44 34.24 0.08
CA TYR A 531 64.42 35.16 0.58
C TYR A 531 63.67 35.83 -0.58
N VAL A 532 62.52 35.28 -0.97
CA VAL A 532 61.16 35.82 -0.68
C VAL A 532 60.08 34.91 -1.29
N ASP A 533 58.94 34.78 -0.60
CA ASP A 533 57.66 34.25 -1.10
C ASP A 533 57.59 32.75 -1.46
N HIS A 534 57.96 31.88 -0.53
CA HIS A 534 57.44 30.51 -0.52
C HIS A 534 56.09 30.47 0.21
N THR A 535 55.05 29.99 -0.48
CA THR A 535 53.71 29.80 0.09
C THR A 535 53.37 28.32 0.17
N CYS A 536 53.23 27.79 1.39
CA CYS A 536 52.75 26.44 1.61
C CYS A 536 51.26 26.47 2.02
N THR A 537 50.45 25.53 1.52
CA THR A 537 49.01 25.48 1.78
C THR A 537 48.63 24.18 2.47
N TRP A 538 47.83 24.30 3.53
CA TRP A 538 47.15 23.16 4.16
C TRP A 538 45.68 23.17 3.75
N HIS A 539 45.20 22.12 3.09
CA HIS A 539 43.77 21.90 2.88
C HIS A 539 43.18 21.26 4.13
N VAL A 540 42.13 21.87 4.67
CA VAL A 540 41.45 21.39 5.87
C VAL A 540 40.03 20.99 5.52
N THR A 541 39.73 19.70 5.66
CA THR A 541 38.39 19.15 5.45
C THR A 541 37.74 18.81 6.79
N PHE A 542 36.45 19.13 6.92
CA PHE A 542 35.66 18.81 8.10
C PHE A 542 34.71 17.65 7.80
N ASP A 543 35.11 16.43 8.17
CA ASP A 543 34.40 15.21 7.78
C ASP A 543 33.07 14.99 8.55
N GLY A 544 32.95 15.59 9.75
CA GLY A 544 31.81 15.42 10.63
C GLY A 544 30.82 16.57 10.70
N ASN A 545 31.13 17.77 10.18
CA ASN A 545 30.34 18.95 10.52
C ASN A 545 29.20 19.21 9.52
N ALA A 546 28.02 19.54 10.04
CA ALA A 546 26.89 19.99 9.24
C ALA A 546 26.87 21.52 9.19
N GLY A 547 26.71 22.10 8.00
CA GLY A 547 26.74 23.56 7.79
C GLY A 547 28.14 24.13 7.54
N ASN A 548 28.18 25.45 7.36
CA ASN A 548 29.42 26.23 7.38
C ASN A 548 29.87 26.47 8.83
N LEU A 549 31.14 26.26 9.08
CA LEU A 549 31.86 26.57 10.30
C LEU A 549 32.34 28.03 10.23
N PRO A 550 32.54 28.67 11.39
CA PRO A 550 33.37 29.86 11.45
C PRO A 550 34.78 29.57 10.93
N LEU A 551 35.36 30.55 10.25
CA LEU A 551 36.75 30.51 9.80
C LEU A 551 37.66 30.16 10.99
N MET A 552 38.58 29.20 10.83
CA MET A 552 39.57 28.93 11.88
C MET A 552 40.39 30.18 12.17
N THR A 553 40.65 30.40 13.45
CA THR A 553 41.54 31.46 13.92
C THR A 553 42.91 30.87 14.23
N VAL A 554 43.97 31.62 13.97
CA VAL A 554 45.35 31.24 14.21
C VAL A 554 45.92 31.98 15.42
N SER A 555 46.71 31.25 16.21
CA SER A 555 47.57 31.78 17.27
C SER A 555 49.03 31.56 16.91
N THR A 556 49.85 32.59 17.12
CA THR A 556 51.31 32.55 16.96
C THR A 556 52.08 32.74 18.29
N ASP A 557 51.37 32.87 19.41
CA ASP A 557 51.92 33.21 20.73
C ASP A 557 51.80 32.07 21.75
N GLY A 558 51.74 30.81 21.28
CA GLY A 558 51.60 29.63 22.13
C GLY A 558 50.18 29.36 22.62
N GLY A 559 49.17 29.92 21.96
CA GLY A 559 47.75 29.64 22.22
C GLY A 559 47.07 30.66 23.13
N ASN A 560 47.66 31.85 23.29
CA ASN A 560 47.12 32.89 24.17
C ASN A 560 46.19 33.85 23.42
N THR A 561 46.50 34.18 22.16
CA THR A 561 45.72 35.10 21.33
C THR A 561 45.42 34.49 19.97
N PHE A 562 44.14 34.50 19.57
CA PHE A 562 43.67 33.95 18.30
C PHE A 562 43.07 35.05 17.41
N GLY A 563 43.44 35.05 16.12
CA GLY A 563 42.96 36.02 15.12
C GLY A 563 42.78 35.40 13.74
N SER A 564 42.19 36.14 12.79
CA SER A 564 42.01 35.68 11.40
C SER A 564 43.32 35.56 10.62
N THR A 565 44.35 36.27 11.05
CA THR A 565 45.73 36.18 10.56
C THR A 565 46.69 36.29 11.75
N GLY A 566 47.83 35.62 11.67
CA GLY A 566 48.87 35.67 12.69
C GLY A 566 50.24 35.79 12.05
N THR A 567 51.11 36.63 12.62
CA THR A 567 52.50 36.78 12.17
C THR A 567 53.44 36.14 13.18
N VAL A 568 54.40 35.34 12.70
CA VAL A 568 55.45 34.73 13.53
C VAL A 568 56.78 34.74 12.79
N SER A 569 57.84 35.28 13.39
CA SER A 569 59.20 35.25 12.83
C SER A 569 59.34 35.70 11.35
N GLY A 570 58.45 36.59 10.88
CA GLY A 570 58.40 37.08 9.48
C GLY A 570 57.39 36.38 8.57
N ASP A 571 56.77 35.28 9.01
CA ASP A 571 55.74 34.58 8.24
C ASP A 571 54.35 35.11 8.58
N THR A 572 53.48 35.17 7.57
CA THR A 572 52.05 35.43 7.76
C THR A 572 51.26 34.15 7.53
N ILE A 573 50.54 33.70 8.55
CA ILE A 573 49.55 32.64 8.46
C ILE A 573 48.18 33.29 8.29
N ALA A 574 47.46 32.89 7.26
CA ALA A 574 46.08 33.30 6.99
C ALA A 574 45.21 32.06 6.73
N VAL A 575 43.99 32.05 7.26
CA VAL A 575 42.98 31.05 6.93
C VAL A 575 42.00 31.66 5.93
N VAL A 576 41.58 30.90 4.93
CA VAL A 576 40.56 31.30 3.95
C VAL A 576 39.55 30.17 3.74
N ALA A 577 38.26 30.49 3.62
CA ALA A 577 37.26 29.52 3.18
C ALA A 577 37.42 29.29 1.66
N VAL A 578 37.40 28.03 1.23
CA VAL A 578 37.63 27.63 -0.18
C VAL A 578 36.45 26.85 -0.74
N ALA A 579 35.69 26.14 0.11
CA ALA A 579 34.38 25.60 -0.25
C ALA A 579 33.44 25.59 0.96
N ASP A 580 32.23 26.13 0.78
CA ASP A 580 31.15 26.08 1.76
C ASP A 580 30.58 24.65 1.91
N GLY A 581 30.22 24.28 3.14
CA GLY A 581 29.49 23.05 3.45
C GLY A 581 28.01 23.17 3.09
N THR A 582 27.49 22.21 2.31
CA THR A 582 26.08 22.24 1.86
C THR A 582 25.14 21.38 2.73
N SER A 583 25.66 20.80 3.80
CA SER A 583 24.88 20.18 4.87
C SER A 583 24.17 21.28 5.68
N VAL A 584 22.98 21.01 6.22
CA VAL A 584 22.29 21.89 7.17
C VAL A 584 22.36 21.24 8.55
N VAL A 585 22.70 22.04 9.56
CA VAL A 585 22.73 21.63 10.98
C VAL A 585 21.42 20.95 11.39
N LEU A 586 21.55 19.98 12.29
CA LEU A 586 20.39 19.32 12.89
C LEU A 586 19.62 20.33 13.75
N GLY A 587 18.30 20.24 13.74
CA GLY A 587 17.41 21.18 14.43
C GLY A 587 15.99 20.64 14.55
N GLY A 588 15.11 21.41 15.18
CA GLY A 588 13.71 21.04 15.36
C GLY A 588 13.50 20.04 16.50
N VAL A 589 12.45 19.23 16.39
CA VAL A 589 11.97 18.35 17.46
C VAL A 589 11.63 16.94 16.96
N PHE A 590 11.72 15.95 17.84
CA PHE A 590 11.33 14.56 17.59
C PHE A 590 10.44 14.01 18.71
N ALA A 591 9.77 12.90 18.47
CA ALA A 591 9.06 12.13 19.50
C ALA A 591 9.44 10.64 19.41
N LEU A 592 9.18 9.90 20.47
CA LEU A 592 9.38 8.44 20.53
C LEU A 592 8.03 7.77 20.79
N GLU A 593 7.77 6.67 20.09
CA GLU A 593 6.60 5.81 20.28
C GLU A 593 7.03 4.46 20.88
N PHE A 594 6.28 4.01 21.88
CA PHE A 594 6.46 2.75 22.57
C PHE A 594 5.10 2.08 22.79
N LYS A 595 4.92 0.84 22.31
CA LYS A 595 3.66 0.07 22.45
C LYS A 595 2.39 0.84 22.02
N GLY A 596 2.49 1.72 21.01
CA GLY A 596 1.38 2.55 20.53
C GLY A 596 1.08 3.80 21.38
N GLN A 597 1.81 4.03 22.47
CA GLN A 597 1.84 5.31 23.18
C GLN A 597 3.01 6.15 22.69
N ARG A 598 2.94 7.48 22.79
CA ARG A 598 3.93 8.40 22.23
C ARG A 598 4.28 9.52 23.20
N THR A 599 5.55 9.88 23.27
CA THR A 599 6.05 11.02 24.05
C THR A 599 5.53 12.36 23.54
N GLY A 600 5.70 13.41 24.35
CA GLY A 600 5.73 14.78 23.82
C GLY A 600 6.89 14.97 22.83
N TYR A 601 6.86 16.09 22.11
CA TYR A 601 7.98 16.52 21.27
C TYR A 601 9.15 17.01 22.13
N MET A 602 10.34 16.49 21.84
CA MET A 602 11.61 16.82 22.48
C MET A 602 12.52 17.53 21.47
N PRO A 603 13.35 18.51 21.87
CA PRO A 603 14.33 19.11 20.97
C PRO A 603 15.37 18.08 20.51
N PHE A 604 15.95 18.27 19.32
CA PHE A 604 16.93 17.34 18.76
C PHE A 604 18.15 17.10 19.66
N ASP A 605 18.52 18.06 20.50
CA ASP A 605 19.61 18.03 21.47
C ASP A 605 19.14 17.72 22.91
N ALA A 606 17.94 17.11 23.06
CA ALA A 606 17.37 16.77 24.36
C ALA A 606 18.33 15.95 25.23
N SER A 607 18.58 16.44 26.44
CA SER A 607 19.40 15.72 27.42
C SER A 607 18.74 14.40 27.84
N THR A 608 19.56 13.46 28.33
CA THR A 608 19.09 12.16 28.84
C THR A 608 18.00 12.31 29.91
N ALA A 609 18.06 13.36 30.73
CA ALA A 609 17.02 13.67 31.72
C ALA A 609 15.67 14.05 31.07
N VAL A 610 15.68 14.83 29.98
CA VAL A 610 14.46 15.17 29.22
C VAL A 610 13.89 13.91 28.58
N VAL A 611 14.72 13.12 27.87
CA VAL A 611 14.29 11.88 27.21
C VAL A 611 13.73 10.88 28.23
N LYS A 612 14.41 10.68 29.36
CA LYS A 612 13.93 9.85 30.47
C LYS A 612 12.56 10.31 30.98
N SER A 613 12.41 11.60 31.30
CA SER A 613 11.14 12.13 31.84
C SER A 613 9.96 11.94 30.88
N GLN A 614 10.22 11.96 29.56
CA GLN A 614 9.20 11.74 28.54
C GLN A 614 8.85 10.26 28.35
N LEU A 615 9.83 9.36 28.48
CA LEU A 615 9.59 7.91 28.43
C LEU A 615 8.89 7.40 29.70
N GLU A 616 9.16 7.97 30.86
CA GLU A 616 8.50 7.62 32.14
C GLU A 616 6.98 7.92 32.12
N ILE A 617 6.51 8.81 31.23
CA ILE A 617 5.07 9.10 31.03
C ILE A 617 4.35 7.95 30.31
N LEU A 618 5.06 7.08 29.57
CA LEU A 618 4.49 5.93 28.83
C LEU A 618 4.30 4.67 29.71
N SER A 619 3.91 4.89 30.98
CA SER A 619 3.82 3.92 32.07
C SER A 619 2.92 2.69 31.78
N ALA A 620 3.08 1.49 32.38
CA ALA A 620 3.97 1.03 33.47
C ALA A 620 4.36 -0.47 33.25
N ASN A 621 5.19 -1.04 34.14
CA ASN A 621 5.59 -2.47 34.17
C ASN A 621 6.26 -2.99 32.89
N ASN A 622 7.43 -2.46 32.56
CA ASN A 622 8.29 -2.93 31.46
C ASN A 622 9.43 -3.81 32.00
N LEU A 623 9.14 -5.10 32.20
CA LEU A 623 10.13 -6.13 32.55
C LEU A 623 10.46 -7.01 31.33
N GLY A 624 11.72 -7.43 31.21
CA GLY A 624 12.19 -8.30 30.13
C GLY A 624 12.55 -7.57 28.83
N ASP A 625 12.61 -8.35 27.74
CA ASP A 625 12.88 -7.93 26.37
C ASP A 625 11.79 -6.96 25.89
N LEU A 626 12.15 -5.75 25.46
CA LEU A 626 11.19 -4.71 25.07
C LEU A 626 11.24 -4.43 23.56
N PRO A 627 10.10 -4.15 22.91
CA PRO A 627 10.10 -3.67 21.53
C PRO A 627 10.95 -2.40 21.38
N ALA A 628 11.69 -2.31 20.28
CA ALA A 628 12.45 -1.11 19.93
C ALA A 628 11.55 0.14 19.87
N LEU A 629 12.00 1.24 20.48
CA LEU A 629 11.37 2.55 20.38
C LEU A 629 11.27 2.97 18.91
N ARG A 630 10.09 3.44 18.50
CA ARG A 630 9.85 3.92 17.14
C ARG A 630 10.00 5.44 17.10
N PRO A 631 10.98 5.99 16.36
CA PRO A 631 11.15 7.42 16.28
C PRO A 631 10.15 8.08 15.32
N ASP A 632 9.49 9.16 15.75
CA ASP A 632 8.84 10.12 14.86
C ASP A 632 9.74 11.36 14.71
N GLY A 633 10.35 11.47 13.54
CA GLY A 633 11.21 12.58 13.13
C GLY A 633 10.57 13.53 12.11
N LEU A 634 9.24 13.51 11.90
CA LEU A 634 8.58 14.35 10.87
C LEU A 634 8.82 15.87 11.03
N THR A 635 9.26 16.30 12.21
CA THR A 635 9.54 17.70 12.60
C THR A 635 11.03 17.98 12.86
N LEU A 636 11.93 17.03 12.58
CA LEU A 636 13.36 17.29 12.56
C LEU A 636 13.73 18.06 11.28
N SER A 637 14.62 19.04 11.42
CA SER A 637 15.22 19.80 10.33
C SER A 637 16.71 19.50 10.21
N GLY A 638 17.25 19.62 9.00
CA GLY A 638 18.67 19.40 8.70
C GLY A 638 18.85 18.71 7.35
N THR A 639 20.09 18.41 6.96
CA THR A 639 20.31 17.60 5.75
C THR A 639 20.06 16.12 6.04
N ALA A 640 18.91 15.64 5.58
CA ALA A 640 18.43 14.27 5.78
C ALA A 640 18.56 13.81 7.25
N PRO A 641 17.82 14.46 8.17
CA PRO A 641 17.91 14.16 9.58
C PRO A 641 17.48 12.72 9.83
N LYS A 642 18.23 12.03 10.68
CA LYS A 642 18.01 10.63 11.03
C LYS A 642 17.92 10.49 12.54
N ILE A 643 17.03 9.63 13.01
CA ILE A 643 17.01 9.12 14.37
C ILE A 643 17.32 7.63 14.28
N ASP A 644 18.41 7.20 14.89
CA ASP A 644 18.73 5.80 15.12
C ASP A 644 18.29 5.41 16.53
N VAL A 645 17.67 4.24 16.64
CA VAL A 645 17.40 3.56 17.91
C VAL A 645 18.09 2.22 17.84
N THR A 646 19.04 1.97 18.75
CA THR A 646 19.79 0.71 18.81
C THR A 646 19.66 0.05 20.17
N GLU A 647 19.36 -1.25 20.18
CA GLU A 647 19.42 -2.10 21.37
C GLU A 647 20.90 -2.28 21.77
N ALA A 648 21.30 -1.67 22.87
CA ALA A 648 22.66 -1.75 23.41
C ALA A 648 22.80 -2.83 24.48
N THR A 649 21.71 -3.19 25.17
CA THR A 649 21.64 -4.34 26.08
C THR A 649 20.23 -4.89 26.05
N LYS A 650 20.11 -6.18 25.73
CA LYS A 650 18.85 -6.89 25.70
C LYS A 650 18.29 -7.08 27.11
N GLY A 651 17.04 -6.71 27.31
CA GLY A 651 16.29 -6.97 28.52
C GLY A 651 16.09 -8.46 28.75
N VAL A 652 16.37 -8.92 29.97
CA VAL A 652 16.12 -10.30 30.41
C VAL A 652 15.32 -10.22 31.69
N ALA A 653 14.11 -10.79 31.67
CA ALA A 653 13.27 -10.84 32.86
C ALA A 653 13.95 -11.67 33.96
N PRO A 654 13.70 -11.38 35.25
CA PRO A 654 14.12 -12.24 36.35
C PRO A 654 13.81 -13.72 36.05
N PRO A 655 14.77 -14.65 36.25
CA PRO A 655 14.58 -16.06 35.96
C PRO A 655 13.58 -16.68 36.94
N TYR A 656 12.32 -16.81 36.54
CA TYR A 656 11.27 -17.43 37.37
C TYR A 656 11.67 -18.85 37.80
N ASN A 657 12.17 -18.96 39.03
CA ASN A 657 12.91 -20.12 39.53
C ASN A 657 12.12 -20.91 40.60
N SER A 658 10.79 -20.89 40.48
CA SER A 658 9.87 -21.59 41.38
C SER A 658 10.30 -23.03 41.64
N LYS A 659 10.33 -23.42 42.91
CA LYS A 659 10.78 -24.76 43.33
C LYS A 659 9.70 -25.83 43.15
N ASP A 660 8.50 -25.44 42.74
CA ASP A 660 7.40 -26.34 42.43
C ASP A 660 7.51 -26.93 41.02
N ARG A 661 7.82 -28.23 40.94
CA ARG A 661 7.92 -28.96 39.67
C ARG A 661 6.57 -29.22 39.00
N THR A 662 5.43 -28.93 39.64
CA THR A 662 4.10 -29.28 39.12
C THR A 662 3.42 -28.18 38.30
N ASN A 663 3.86 -26.92 38.42
CA ASN A 663 3.32 -25.78 37.65
C ASN A 663 4.13 -25.41 36.39
N ALA A 664 5.16 -26.19 36.03
CA ALA A 664 6.09 -25.88 34.95
C ALA A 664 5.62 -26.22 33.52
N SER A 665 4.32 -26.46 33.28
CA SER A 665 3.81 -26.95 31.99
C SER A 665 3.06 -25.94 31.11
N THR A 666 2.93 -24.67 31.54
CA THR A 666 2.34 -23.60 30.70
C THR A 666 3.01 -22.23 30.90
N VAL A 667 4.13 -22.01 30.22
CA VAL A 667 4.61 -20.69 29.75
C VAL A 667 5.19 -20.87 28.35
#